data_AF-A0A662WTL6-F1
#
_entry.id   AF-A0A662WTL6-F1
#
_cell.length_a   1.000
_cell.length_b   1.000
_cell.length_c   1.000
_cell.angle_alpha   90.00
_cell.angle_beta   90.00
_cell.angle_gamma   90.00
#
_symmetry.space_group_name_H-M   'P 1'
#
loop_
_entity.id
_entity.type
_entity.pdbx_description
1 polymer ?
#
loop_
_entity_poly.entity_id
_entity_poly.type
_entity_poly.pdbx_seq_one_letter_code
_entity_poly.pdbx_strand_id
1 'polypeptide(L)'
;MRLGLCVLVALGMLSLSLLSSWMPPFSSLRASSLKLRVPKNVSQPASPPTYMLARAVGNALPPRHDPARALQNLRFILEHERLADDGLATHWVLNRLADPEAARQIRELLTDFDAEFTELPLELEAYARTPFHVVVEDEGLDRVHMGVPKGEDAWTRMMNVNAMYASKNRYALGINRARNAMLDITRHSGAKWLLPWDQTCFLTREAWLQIKRDLDEAPPERKYLVSYMDRLTEENDVVLSPDFQATPWEEPQLIFRSDAVERFDEQLRYGQRDKAALLVRLQVPGVWDGWGWSTWEQRRTYANVSRDVDGTDVVPSTGYVLRLYSGLPPNIESNNPAAGMWREMRRAEGVVALLDSLEERVMREVFNYRPDRLLVYDEALLLQYKQQTGDEHTKEMISTLLADAEYAMQVANPWTVTSNGALDPARDARIFANFYDQHLDGNTTLDDGQMLRQMAYNTTALALAWRLTNDKRYAVQAGVFLDAWCANPTTAMRATLEYADMSFQKLLTSEQGFTRGSPSAIRHTAAVSMLLDAVRLLNGSSNKTEAAGLPKELQEKVTTWAQELYDKLQSGYALDTFRSSPGLFALQYDLQVAALAAFLNKPIALRFTLGTMQGRLMTMLSREEKLLIPTGIAARPYKLMMLATWGFAADLAQQFGLAAHFFRFDLSRNHREERANEDGGLLCRFVGHSVPCCHVEITDKSFHDPGRQCVTALQRASETQLFIYARLARQAVANCPLLRKRPTCSALAQVQPAENALTASELSRYSLPPYPFLRALT
;
A
#
# COMPACT_ATOMS: atom_id res chain seq x y z
N MET A 1 -27.38 37.18 40.50
CA MET A 1 -28.52 36.96 39.59
C MET A 1 -28.58 35.49 39.18
N ARG A 2 -29.29 34.69 39.97
CA ARG A 2 -29.57 33.27 39.73
C ARG A 2 -30.97 33.21 39.11
N LEU A 3 -31.07 33.13 37.79
CA LEU A 3 -32.24 32.65 37.04
C LEU A 3 -31.96 32.53 35.51
N GLY A 4 -30.88 33.13 34.99
CA GLY A 4 -30.52 33.06 33.56
C GLY A 4 -29.74 31.81 33.11
N LEU A 5 -29.32 30.94 34.05
CA LEU A 5 -28.48 29.77 33.75
C LEU A 5 -29.27 28.49 33.43
N CYS A 6 -30.58 28.46 33.69
CA CYS A 6 -31.42 27.27 33.46
C CYS A 6 -32.08 27.23 32.08
N VAL A 7 -32.18 28.36 31.37
CA VAL A 7 -32.79 28.41 30.02
C VAL A 7 -31.77 28.07 28.91
N LEU A 8 -30.48 28.33 29.13
CA LEU A 8 -29.40 27.97 28.19
C LEU A 8 -29.06 26.48 28.20
N VAL A 9 -29.36 25.75 29.29
CA VAL A 9 -29.16 24.28 29.36
C VAL A 9 -30.30 23.51 28.68
N ALA A 10 -31.51 24.07 28.60
CA ALA A 10 -32.64 23.43 27.93
C ALA A 10 -32.61 23.59 26.39
N LEU A 11 -32.09 24.71 25.88
CA LEU A 11 -31.92 24.93 24.43
C LEU A 11 -30.69 24.19 23.85
N GLY A 12 -29.71 23.85 24.69
CA GLY A 12 -28.56 23.01 24.31
C GLY A 12 -28.85 21.51 24.23
N MET A 13 -29.97 21.03 24.79
CA MET A 13 -30.33 19.60 24.76
C MET A 13 -31.34 19.21 23.66
N LEU A 14 -31.95 20.18 22.97
CA LEU A 14 -32.86 19.95 21.85
C LEU A 14 -32.19 19.98 20.47
N SER A 15 -30.95 20.45 20.37
CA SER A 15 -30.13 20.39 19.14
C SER A 15 -29.29 19.11 18.99
N LEU A 16 -29.22 18.30 20.05
CA LEU A 16 -28.49 17.02 20.08
C LEU A 16 -29.33 15.81 19.63
N SER A 17 -30.63 15.96 19.37
CA SER A 17 -31.53 14.88 18.92
C SER A 17 -31.87 14.91 17.43
N LEU A 18 -31.34 15.86 16.64
CA LEU A 18 -31.61 15.98 15.19
C LEU A 18 -30.37 15.81 14.30
N LEU A 19 -29.19 15.53 14.86
CA LEU A 19 -27.95 15.26 14.11
C LEU A 19 -27.44 13.81 14.22
N SER A 20 -28.23 12.90 14.80
CA SER A 20 -27.84 11.49 15.01
C SER A 20 -28.35 10.51 13.94
N SER A 21 -28.79 10.97 12.76
CA SER A 21 -29.33 10.07 11.71
C SER A 21 -28.33 9.67 10.61
N TRP A 22 -27.09 10.16 10.60
CA TRP A 22 -26.11 9.84 9.54
C TRP A 22 -24.70 9.55 10.09
N MET A 23 -24.58 8.61 11.03
CA MET A 23 -23.32 7.89 11.33
C MET A 23 -23.65 6.49 11.87
N PRO A 24 -23.12 5.38 11.32
CA PRO A 24 -23.28 4.07 11.94
C PRO A 24 -22.34 3.94 13.17
N PRO A 25 -22.79 3.34 14.28
CA PRO A 25 -22.00 3.28 15.51
C PRO A 25 -20.88 2.23 15.42
N PHE A 26 -19.67 2.64 15.79
CA PHE A 26 -18.52 1.78 16.04
C PHE A 26 -18.64 1.12 17.43
N SER A 27 -19.25 -0.07 17.51
CA SER A 27 -18.99 -1.03 18.60
C SER A 27 -19.65 -2.39 18.34
N SER A 28 -18.93 -3.32 17.71
CA SER A 28 -18.78 -4.72 18.17
C SER A 28 -17.89 -5.49 17.20
N LEU A 29 -16.58 -5.48 17.43
CA LEU A 29 -15.68 -6.48 16.87
C LEU A 29 -15.87 -7.79 17.65
N ARG A 30 -16.91 -8.54 17.30
CA ARG A 30 -16.88 -10.00 17.39
C ARG A 30 -16.46 -10.51 16.03
N ALA A 31 -15.59 -11.52 16.00
CA ALA A 31 -15.17 -12.22 14.80
C ALA A 31 -16.38 -12.38 13.86
N SER A 32 -16.29 -11.77 12.68
CA SER A 32 -17.32 -11.83 11.66
C SER A 32 -17.47 -13.29 11.25
N SER A 33 -18.43 -14.00 11.82
CA SER A 33 -18.97 -15.21 11.23
C SER A 33 -19.46 -14.81 9.85
N LEU A 34 -18.81 -15.31 8.80
CA LEU A 34 -19.28 -15.19 7.43
C LEU A 34 -20.78 -15.51 7.41
N LYS A 35 -21.62 -14.53 7.07
CA LYS A 35 -23.02 -14.80 6.74
C LYS A 35 -23.02 -15.44 5.35
N LEU A 36 -22.81 -16.75 5.31
CA LEU A 36 -23.05 -17.59 4.14
C LEU A 36 -24.47 -17.31 3.66
N ARG A 37 -24.61 -16.73 2.47
CA ARG A 37 -25.90 -16.56 1.82
C ARG A 37 -26.25 -17.89 1.16
N VAL A 38 -26.76 -18.83 1.94
CA VAL A 38 -27.30 -20.09 1.43
C VAL A 38 -28.61 -19.77 0.71
N PRO A 39 -28.76 -20.10 -0.59
CA PRO A 39 -30.04 -19.99 -1.26
C PRO A 39 -31.10 -20.80 -0.51
N LYS A 40 -32.18 -20.15 -0.08
CA LYS A 40 -33.37 -20.83 0.44
C LYS A 40 -34.18 -21.36 -0.75
N ASN A 41 -33.86 -22.57 -1.20
CA ASN A 41 -34.79 -23.54 -1.79
C ASN A 41 -34.00 -24.70 -2.40
N VAL A 42 -33.76 -25.76 -1.62
CA VAL A 42 -33.44 -27.09 -2.13
C VAL A 42 -34.14 -28.11 -1.23
N SER A 43 -34.86 -29.03 -1.83
CA SER A 43 -35.39 -30.24 -1.20
C SER A 43 -34.24 -31.03 -0.58
N GLN A 44 -34.24 -31.22 0.74
CA GLN A 44 -33.20 -32.01 1.40
C GLN A 44 -33.22 -33.45 0.85
N PRO A 45 -32.08 -33.99 0.38
CA PRO A 45 -31.98 -35.41 0.08
C PRO A 45 -32.29 -36.23 1.34
N ALA A 46 -32.92 -37.39 1.17
CA ALA A 46 -33.40 -38.24 2.27
C ALA A 46 -32.28 -38.79 3.18
N SER A 47 -31.02 -38.71 2.72
CA SER A 47 -29.80 -39.03 3.47
C SER A 47 -28.65 -38.12 3.04
N PRO A 48 -27.72 -37.76 3.95
CA PRO A 48 -26.53 -36.99 3.58
C PRO A 48 -25.66 -37.77 2.57
N PRO A 49 -24.98 -37.07 1.64
CA PRO A 49 -24.07 -37.74 0.70
C PRO A 49 -22.92 -38.40 1.46
N THR A 50 -22.37 -39.51 0.96
CA THR A 50 -21.21 -40.16 1.59
C THR A 50 -19.93 -39.39 1.30
N TYR A 51 -19.80 -38.88 0.07
CA TYR A 51 -18.64 -38.11 -0.39
C TYR A 51 -19.09 -36.75 -0.90
N MET A 52 -18.28 -35.73 -0.63
CA MET A 52 -18.56 -34.37 -1.07
C MET A 52 -17.33 -33.79 -1.76
N LEU A 53 -17.44 -33.57 -3.07
CA LEU A 53 -16.43 -32.91 -3.91
C LEU A 53 -16.70 -31.41 -3.94
N ALA A 54 -15.85 -30.63 -3.28
CA ALA A 54 -15.92 -29.19 -3.32
C ALA A 54 -14.82 -28.63 -4.23
N ARG A 55 -15.16 -27.67 -5.10
CA ARG A 55 -14.25 -27.10 -6.10
C ARG A 55 -14.19 -25.59 -6.00
N ALA A 56 -13.00 -25.03 -5.77
CA ALA A 56 -12.82 -23.58 -5.69
C ALA A 56 -12.45 -22.99 -7.06
N VAL A 57 -13.31 -22.12 -7.60
CA VAL A 57 -13.04 -21.31 -8.80
C VAL A 57 -12.46 -19.97 -8.39
N GLY A 58 -11.24 -19.67 -8.84
CA GLY A 58 -10.54 -18.41 -8.54
C GLY A 58 -10.26 -17.58 -9.80
N ASN A 59 -9.58 -16.45 -9.58
CA ASN A 59 -9.16 -15.56 -10.64
C ASN A 59 -8.18 -16.23 -11.62
N ALA A 60 -8.40 -16.00 -12.93
CA ALA A 60 -7.36 -16.24 -13.93
C ALA A 60 -6.20 -15.24 -13.72
N LEU A 61 -4.97 -15.67 -14.05
CA LEU A 61 -3.74 -14.93 -13.77
C LEU A 61 -2.83 -14.93 -15.01
N PRO A 62 -3.12 -14.18 -16.07
CA PRO A 62 -2.22 -14.05 -17.22
C PRO A 62 -0.83 -13.53 -16.79
N PRO A 63 0.27 -13.99 -17.39
CA PRO A 63 0.35 -14.92 -18.52
C PRO A 63 0.28 -16.40 -18.12
N ARG A 64 0.05 -16.72 -16.84
CA ARG A 64 0.01 -18.10 -16.34
C ARG A 64 -1.30 -18.82 -16.65
N HIS A 65 -2.44 -18.16 -16.50
CA HIS A 65 -3.76 -18.72 -16.78
C HIS A 65 -4.56 -17.76 -17.66
N ASP A 66 -5.01 -18.24 -18.81
CA ASP A 66 -5.91 -17.51 -19.71
C ASP A 66 -7.35 -17.56 -19.17
N PRO A 67 -8.05 -16.41 -19.02
CA PRO A 67 -9.45 -16.36 -18.60
C PRO A 67 -10.39 -17.18 -19.51
N ALA A 68 -10.19 -17.14 -20.83
CA ALA A 68 -11.01 -17.91 -21.78
C ALA A 68 -10.82 -19.41 -21.57
N ARG A 69 -9.56 -19.84 -21.37
CA ARG A 69 -9.26 -21.25 -21.06
C ARG A 69 -9.85 -21.68 -19.72
N ALA A 70 -9.86 -20.80 -18.71
CA ALA A 70 -10.48 -21.10 -17.42
C ALA A 70 -11.98 -21.41 -17.57
N LEU A 71 -12.70 -20.62 -18.37
CA LEU A 71 -14.12 -20.84 -18.66
C LEU A 71 -14.35 -22.12 -19.50
N GLN A 72 -13.50 -22.37 -20.50
CA GLN A 72 -13.54 -23.61 -21.30
C GLN A 72 -13.34 -24.85 -20.45
N ASN A 73 -12.36 -24.82 -19.53
CA ASN A 73 -12.10 -25.95 -18.63
C ASN A 73 -13.25 -26.17 -17.65
N LEU A 74 -13.87 -25.10 -17.13
CA LEU A 74 -15.06 -25.22 -16.29
C LEU A 74 -16.22 -25.87 -17.06
N ARG A 75 -16.49 -25.41 -18.28
CA ARG A 75 -17.53 -26.01 -19.13
C ARG A 75 -17.25 -27.48 -19.42
N PHE A 76 -16.00 -27.82 -19.77
CA PHE A 76 -15.60 -29.21 -20.04
C PHE A 76 -15.86 -30.13 -18.84
N ILE A 77 -15.53 -29.68 -17.62
CA ILE A 77 -15.84 -30.45 -16.40
C ILE A 77 -17.35 -30.66 -16.27
N LEU A 78 -18.15 -29.60 -16.40
CA LEU A 78 -19.60 -29.66 -16.27
C LEU A 78 -20.26 -30.57 -17.34
N GLU A 79 -19.71 -30.62 -18.55
CA GLU A 79 -20.23 -31.45 -19.64
C GLU A 79 -19.84 -32.93 -19.50
N HIS A 80 -18.60 -33.20 -19.08
CA HIS A 80 -17.96 -34.51 -19.25
C HIS A 80 -17.60 -35.25 -17.95
N GLU A 81 -17.54 -34.60 -16.79
CA GLU A 81 -17.23 -35.26 -15.50
C GLU A 81 -18.46 -36.00 -14.94
N ARG A 82 -18.92 -37.02 -15.67
CA ARG A 82 -20.12 -37.80 -15.33
C ARG A 82 -19.74 -39.08 -14.58
N LEU A 83 -19.64 -38.98 -13.25
CA LEU A 83 -19.19 -40.07 -12.40
C LEU A 83 -20.28 -41.13 -12.10
N ALA A 84 -21.56 -40.75 -12.24
CA ALA A 84 -22.73 -41.61 -12.04
C ALA A 84 -22.73 -42.34 -10.67
N ASP A 85 -22.63 -41.57 -9.59
CA ASP A 85 -22.62 -42.06 -8.20
C ASP A 85 -23.57 -41.22 -7.33
N ASP A 86 -24.67 -41.84 -6.87
CA ASP A 86 -25.68 -41.18 -6.03
C ASP A 86 -25.17 -40.84 -4.62
N GLY A 87 -24.05 -41.44 -4.19
CA GLY A 87 -23.40 -41.15 -2.91
C GLY A 87 -22.44 -39.96 -2.97
N LEU A 88 -22.15 -39.43 -4.16
CA LEU A 88 -21.28 -38.29 -4.39
C LEU A 88 -22.10 -37.03 -4.70
N ALA A 89 -21.86 -35.97 -3.93
CA ALA A 89 -22.36 -34.63 -4.26
C ALA A 89 -21.19 -33.69 -4.61
N THR A 90 -21.45 -32.70 -5.46
CA THR A 90 -20.48 -31.70 -5.90
C THR A 90 -20.95 -30.29 -5.55
N HIS A 91 -20.04 -29.44 -5.05
CA HIS A 91 -20.33 -28.04 -4.73
C HIS A 91 -19.21 -27.12 -5.18
N TRP A 92 -19.56 -26.00 -5.80
CA TRP A 92 -18.59 -25.02 -6.29
C TRP A 92 -18.43 -23.84 -5.31
N VAL A 93 -17.22 -23.33 -5.17
CA VAL A 93 -16.92 -22.14 -4.37
C VAL A 93 -16.30 -21.09 -5.28
N LEU A 94 -17.03 -20.01 -5.53
CA LEU A 94 -16.53 -18.87 -6.30
C LEU A 94 -15.71 -17.98 -5.36
N ASN A 95 -14.41 -17.98 -5.55
CA ASN A 95 -13.46 -17.36 -4.63
C ASN A 95 -12.98 -16.00 -5.14
N ARG A 96 -13.61 -14.93 -4.63
CA ARG A 96 -13.14 -13.55 -4.73
C ARG A 96 -12.80 -13.14 -6.16
N LEU A 97 -13.72 -13.44 -7.08
CA LEU A 97 -13.57 -13.13 -8.50
C LEU A 97 -13.51 -11.60 -8.67
N ALA A 98 -12.38 -11.11 -9.16
CA ALA A 98 -12.04 -9.70 -9.24
C ALA A 98 -12.66 -9.03 -10.46
N ASP A 99 -12.67 -9.72 -11.60
CA ASP A 99 -13.30 -9.25 -12.83
C ASP A 99 -14.82 -9.51 -12.77
N PRO A 100 -15.66 -8.46 -12.74
CA PRO A 100 -17.11 -8.60 -12.69
C PRO A 100 -17.69 -9.39 -13.87
N GLU A 101 -17.09 -9.27 -15.05
CA GLU A 101 -17.58 -9.93 -16.26
C GLU A 101 -17.26 -11.43 -16.23
N ALA A 102 -16.01 -11.81 -15.91
CA ALA A 102 -15.67 -13.21 -15.68
C ALA A 102 -16.52 -13.84 -14.55
N ALA A 103 -16.76 -13.09 -13.47
CA ALA A 103 -17.63 -13.54 -12.36
C ALA A 103 -19.08 -13.78 -12.80
N ARG A 104 -19.61 -12.94 -13.71
CA ARG A 104 -20.94 -13.13 -14.31
C ARG A 104 -20.98 -14.38 -15.19
N GLN A 105 -20.02 -14.53 -16.10
CA GLN A 105 -19.94 -15.68 -17.01
C GLN A 105 -19.83 -17.02 -16.26
N ILE A 106 -19.03 -17.08 -15.19
CA ILE A 106 -18.89 -18.28 -14.36
C ILE A 106 -20.21 -18.61 -13.65
N ARG A 107 -20.91 -17.61 -13.09
CA ARG A 107 -22.20 -17.82 -12.41
C ARG A 107 -23.27 -18.32 -13.37
N GLU A 108 -23.35 -17.73 -14.56
CA GLU A 108 -24.29 -18.15 -15.60
C GLU A 108 -24.02 -19.59 -16.02
N LEU A 109 -22.75 -19.93 -16.29
CA LEU A 109 -22.39 -21.29 -16.68
C LEU A 109 -22.72 -22.33 -15.60
N LEU A 110 -22.46 -22.03 -14.32
CA LEU A 110 -22.84 -22.94 -13.23
C LEU A 110 -24.35 -23.08 -13.11
N THR A 111 -25.10 -21.99 -13.30
CA THR A 111 -26.57 -21.99 -13.24
C THR A 111 -27.18 -22.79 -14.40
N ASP A 112 -26.64 -22.65 -15.62
CA ASP A 112 -27.10 -23.38 -16.80
C ASP A 112 -26.98 -24.89 -16.67
N PHE A 113 -26.00 -25.35 -15.88
CA PHE A 113 -25.76 -26.76 -15.57
C PHE A 113 -26.39 -27.21 -14.24
N ASP A 114 -27.20 -26.38 -13.59
CA ASP A 114 -27.81 -26.64 -12.27
C ASP A 114 -26.77 -27.03 -11.19
N ALA A 115 -25.56 -26.45 -11.28
CA ALA A 115 -24.47 -26.74 -10.38
C ALA A 115 -24.56 -25.86 -9.11
N GLU A 116 -24.62 -26.49 -7.94
CA GLU A 116 -24.66 -25.77 -6.67
C GLU A 116 -23.37 -24.99 -6.40
N PHE A 117 -23.49 -23.73 -5.97
CA PHE A 117 -22.32 -22.91 -5.65
C PHE A 117 -22.53 -21.94 -4.48
N THR A 118 -21.41 -21.58 -3.84
CA THR A 118 -21.30 -20.53 -2.83
C THR A 118 -20.30 -19.49 -3.28
N GLU A 119 -20.64 -18.21 -3.16
CA GLU A 119 -19.73 -17.11 -3.49
C GLU A 119 -19.05 -16.53 -2.25
N LEU A 120 -17.73 -16.41 -2.30
CA LEU A 120 -16.90 -15.63 -1.37
C LEU A 120 -16.60 -14.29 -2.04
N PRO A 121 -17.30 -13.20 -1.68
CA PRO A 121 -17.17 -11.94 -2.41
C PRO A 121 -15.81 -11.27 -2.18
N LEU A 122 -15.35 -10.52 -3.19
CA LEU A 122 -14.22 -9.61 -3.07
C LEU A 122 -14.73 -8.21 -2.68
N GLU A 123 -14.70 -7.89 -1.39
CA GLU A 123 -15.06 -6.55 -0.92
C GLU A 123 -13.87 -5.59 -1.11
N LEU A 124 -13.99 -4.62 -2.02
CA LEU A 124 -12.89 -3.74 -2.43
C LEU A 124 -12.42 -2.81 -1.29
N GLU A 125 -13.33 -2.35 -0.43
CA GLU A 125 -13.02 -1.51 0.72
C GLU A 125 -12.21 -2.28 1.79
N ALA A 126 -12.49 -3.57 1.96
CA ALA A 126 -11.72 -4.41 2.87
C ALA A 126 -10.35 -4.78 2.27
N TYR A 127 -10.26 -4.98 0.95
CA TYR A 127 -8.97 -5.08 0.26
C TYR A 127 -8.14 -3.80 0.41
N ALA A 128 -8.77 -2.63 0.27
CA ALA A 128 -8.11 -1.33 0.38
C ALA A 128 -7.39 -1.15 1.74
N ARG A 129 -7.99 -1.63 2.83
CA ARG A 129 -7.44 -1.58 4.20
C ARG A 129 -6.38 -2.64 4.50
N THR A 130 -6.11 -3.54 3.57
CA THR A 130 -5.09 -4.57 3.75
C THR A 130 -3.71 -3.95 3.52
N PRO A 131 -2.71 -4.13 4.42
CA PRO A 131 -1.41 -3.48 4.30
C PRO A 131 -0.51 -4.12 3.24
N PHE A 132 0.48 -3.36 2.78
CA PHE A 132 1.71 -3.89 2.18
C PHE A 132 2.68 -4.29 3.28
N HIS A 133 3.59 -5.21 2.97
CA HIS A 133 4.71 -5.59 3.83
C HIS A 133 6.01 -4.98 3.33
N VAL A 134 6.88 -4.64 4.27
CA VAL A 134 8.24 -4.17 4.01
C VAL A 134 9.29 -5.18 4.44
N VAL A 135 8.97 -6.01 5.44
CA VAL A 135 9.83 -7.13 5.86
C VAL A 135 9.36 -8.42 5.22
N VAL A 136 10.26 -9.10 4.51
CA VAL A 136 10.00 -10.40 3.90
C VAL A 136 10.30 -11.51 4.91
N GLU A 137 9.28 -12.33 5.18
CA GLU A 137 9.35 -13.51 6.06
C GLU A 137 9.99 -13.22 7.43
N ASP A 138 11.21 -13.69 7.66
CA ASP A 138 11.98 -13.49 8.89
C ASP A 138 13.36 -12.84 8.65
N GLU A 139 13.53 -12.09 7.56
CA GLU A 139 14.83 -11.48 7.25
C GLU A 139 15.16 -10.29 8.15
N GLY A 140 14.16 -9.59 8.68
CA GLY A 140 14.37 -8.39 9.51
C GLY A 140 14.90 -7.18 8.74
N LEU A 141 14.67 -7.14 7.43
CA LEU A 141 15.17 -6.12 6.53
C LEU A 141 14.02 -5.45 5.77
N ASP A 142 14.12 -4.13 5.58
CA ASP A 142 13.23 -3.36 4.72
C ASP A 142 13.58 -3.60 3.24
N ARG A 143 12.94 -4.60 2.63
CA ARG A 143 13.21 -4.98 1.23
C ARG A 143 12.63 -4.00 0.22
N VAL A 144 11.74 -3.09 0.62
CA VAL A 144 11.16 -2.11 -0.29
C VAL A 144 12.13 -0.96 -0.56
N HIS A 145 12.84 -0.53 0.47
CA HIS A 145 13.67 0.69 0.37
C HIS A 145 15.17 0.46 0.38
N MET A 146 15.66 -0.70 0.83
CA MET A 146 17.06 -1.02 0.66
C MET A 146 17.44 -1.11 -0.82
N GLY A 147 18.69 -0.76 -1.13
CA GLY A 147 19.24 -0.94 -2.46
C GLY A 147 19.19 -2.41 -2.89
N VAL A 148 18.89 -2.65 -4.16
CA VAL A 148 18.91 -4.00 -4.73
C VAL A 148 20.33 -4.55 -4.64
N PRO A 149 20.56 -5.70 -3.97
CA PRO A 149 21.89 -6.28 -3.86
C PRO A 149 22.51 -6.50 -5.25
N LYS A 150 23.81 -6.19 -5.40
CA LYS A 150 24.51 -6.47 -6.66
C LYS A 150 24.44 -7.96 -6.96
N GLY A 151 23.94 -8.31 -8.14
CA GLY A 151 23.77 -9.70 -8.58
C GLY A 151 22.46 -10.36 -8.16
N GLU A 152 21.50 -9.63 -7.56
CA GLU A 152 20.16 -10.17 -7.32
C GLU A 152 19.48 -10.51 -8.66
N ASP A 153 19.16 -11.79 -8.83
CA ASP A 153 18.54 -12.33 -10.02
C ASP A 153 17.05 -11.93 -10.13
N ALA A 154 16.48 -12.08 -11.33
CA ALA A 154 15.10 -11.69 -11.60
C ALA A 154 14.07 -12.50 -10.80
N TRP A 155 14.38 -13.76 -10.49
CA TRP A 155 13.51 -14.61 -9.70
C TRP A 155 13.41 -14.10 -8.26
N THR A 156 14.55 -13.88 -7.60
CA THR A 156 14.61 -13.36 -6.23
C THR A 156 13.87 -12.03 -6.13
N ARG A 157 14.08 -11.12 -7.09
CA ARG A 157 13.38 -9.84 -7.17
C ARG A 157 11.86 -10.01 -7.26
N MET A 158 11.39 -10.88 -8.14
CA MET A 158 9.95 -11.12 -8.32
C MET A 158 9.30 -11.74 -7.07
N MET A 159 10.01 -12.66 -6.39
CA MET A 159 9.54 -13.24 -5.13
C MET A 159 9.47 -12.20 -4.02
N ASN A 160 10.44 -11.29 -3.92
CA ASN A 160 10.43 -10.18 -2.98
C ASN A 160 9.23 -9.25 -3.20
N VAL A 161 8.97 -8.84 -4.46
CA VAL A 161 7.78 -8.04 -4.80
C VAL A 161 6.50 -8.75 -4.37
N ASN A 162 6.40 -10.04 -4.67
CA ASN A 162 5.26 -10.85 -4.28
C ASN A 162 5.08 -10.96 -2.74
N ALA A 163 6.17 -10.98 -1.98
CA ALA A 163 6.15 -10.96 -0.53
C ALA A 163 5.71 -9.59 0.03
N MET A 164 6.08 -8.48 -0.61
CA MET A 164 5.56 -7.14 -0.25
C MET A 164 4.04 -7.06 -0.39
N TYR A 165 3.47 -7.79 -1.36
CA TYR A 165 2.03 -7.92 -1.56
C TYR A 165 1.41 -9.07 -0.75
N ALA A 166 2.11 -9.70 0.21
CA ALA A 166 1.64 -10.94 0.83
C ALA A 166 0.25 -10.84 1.47
N SER A 167 -0.03 -9.78 2.24
CA SER A 167 -1.36 -9.55 2.81
C SER A 167 -2.41 -9.28 1.73
N LYS A 168 -2.07 -8.50 0.70
CA LYS A 168 -2.92 -8.22 -0.45
C LYS A 168 -3.31 -9.51 -1.19
N ASN A 169 -2.34 -10.39 -1.45
CA ASN A 169 -2.55 -11.70 -2.05
C ASN A 169 -3.46 -12.59 -1.18
N ARG A 170 -3.19 -12.69 0.14
CA ARG A 170 -4.04 -13.45 1.08
C ARG A 170 -5.48 -12.96 1.10
N TYR A 171 -5.71 -11.67 0.85
CA TYR A 171 -7.05 -11.13 0.69
C TYR A 171 -7.61 -11.39 -0.72
N ALA A 172 -6.98 -10.95 -1.79
CA ALA A 172 -7.61 -11.02 -3.11
C ALA A 172 -7.71 -12.46 -3.66
N LEU A 173 -6.67 -13.28 -3.46
CA LEU A 173 -6.63 -14.65 -3.96
C LEU A 173 -7.07 -15.64 -2.89
N GLY A 174 -6.61 -15.49 -1.65
CA GLY A 174 -7.15 -16.20 -0.48
C GLY A 174 -7.37 -17.71 -0.63
N ILE A 175 -6.53 -18.44 -1.38
CA ILE A 175 -6.80 -19.83 -1.76
C ILE A 175 -7.03 -20.76 -0.56
N ASN A 176 -6.25 -20.61 0.51
CA ASN A 176 -6.38 -21.45 1.70
C ASN A 176 -7.65 -21.10 2.51
N ARG A 177 -8.13 -19.85 2.44
CA ARG A 177 -9.46 -19.49 2.96
C ARG A 177 -10.57 -20.18 2.16
N ALA A 178 -10.45 -20.21 0.83
CA ALA A 178 -11.41 -20.92 -0.01
C ALA A 178 -11.41 -22.43 0.27
N ARG A 179 -10.24 -23.05 0.39
CA ARG A 179 -10.11 -24.47 0.78
C ARG A 179 -10.69 -24.76 2.15
N ASN A 180 -10.45 -23.89 3.12
CA ASN A 180 -11.06 -24.03 4.45
C ASN A 180 -12.58 -23.83 4.40
N ALA A 181 -13.10 -22.91 3.58
CA ALA A 181 -14.54 -22.76 3.37
C ALA A 181 -15.15 -24.00 2.69
N MET A 182 -14.45 -24.62 1.73
CA MET A 182 -14.84 -25.91 1.15
C MET A 182 -14.91 -27.02 2.20
N LEU A 183 -13.91 -27.12 3.09
CA LEU A 183 -13.95 -28.07 4.21
C LEU A 183 -15.14 -27.84 5.14
N ASP A 184 -15.51 -26.58 5.40
CA ASP A 184 -16.69 -26.29 6.21
C ASP A 184 -17.97 -26.66 5.47
N ILE A 185 -18.14 -26.27 4.21
CA ILE A 185 -19.33 -26.62 3.40
C ILE A 185 -19.53 -28.14 3.35
N THR A 186 -18.46 -28.86 3.04
CA THR A 186 -18.50 -30.33 2.94
C THR A 186 -18.78 -31.00 4.28
N ARG A 187 -18.27 -30.47 5.39
CA ARG A 187 -18.58 -31.00 6.73
C ARG A 187 -20.04 -30.73 7.12
N HIS A 188 -20.59 -29.57 6.76
CA HIS A 188 -21.99 -29.21 7.06
C HIS A 188 -23.01 -30.00 6.23
N SER A 189 -22.62 -30.57 5.07
CA SER A 189 -23.51 -31.46 4.30
C SER A 189 -23.71 -32.82 4.96
N GLY A 190 -22.93 -33.15 5.99
CA GLY A 190 -22.97 -34.44 6.67
C GLY A 190 -22.15 -35.54 5.98
N ALA A 191 -21.36 -35.18 4.96
CA ALA A 191 -20.52 -36.14 4.25
C ALA A 191 -19.46 -36.78 5.15
N LYS A 192 -19.19 -38.08 4.91
CA LYS A 192 -18.11 -38.82 5.60
C LYS A 192 -16.74 -38.40 5.06
N TRP A 193 -16.64 -38.23 3.74
CA TRP A 193 -15.40 -37.88 3.05
C TRP A 193 -15.52 -36.55 2.31
N LEU A 194 -14.52 -35.69 2.48
CA LEU A 194 -14.47 -34.32 2.02
C LEU A 194 -13.32 -34.17 1.02
N LEU A 195 -13.61 -33.70 -0.19
CA LEU A 195 -12.66 -33.61 -1.29
C LEU A 195 -12.54 -32.13 -1.75
N PRO A 196 -11.75 -31.28 -1.07
CA PRO A 196 -11.61 -29.85 -1.39
C PRO A 196 -10.59 -29.61 -2.51
N TRP A 197 -10.98 -29.86 -3.75
CA TRP A 197 -10.05 -29.92 -4.90
C TRP A 197 -9.99 -28.62 -5.71
N ASP A 198 -8.91 -28.45 -6.46
CA ASP A 198 -8.71 -27.25 -7.29
C ASP A 198 -9.64 -27.25 -8.54
N GLN A 199 -9.98 -26.06 -9.07
CA GLN A 199 -10.94 -25.93 -10.19
C GLN A 199 -10.61 -26.73 -11.45
N THR A 200 -9.33 -26.94 -11.76
CA THR A 200 -8.89 -27.60 -13.01
C THR A 200 -8.77 -29.10 -12.87
N CYS A 201 -9.08 -29.66 -11.71
CA CYS A 201 -9.06 -31.10 -11.48
C CYS A 201 -10.21 -31.75 -12.25
N PHE A 202 -9.95 -32.82 -12.99
CA PHE A 202 -10.94 -33.61 -13.71
C PHE A 202 -10.82 -35.07 -13.29
N LEU A 203 -11.95 -35.70 -12.98
CA LEU A 203 -12.07 -37.09 -12.62
C LEU A 203 -12.64 -37.89 -13.78
N THR A 204 -11.91 -38.94 -14.16
CA THR A 204 -12.49 -40.00 -14.97
C THR A 204 -13.33 -40.91 -14.06
N ARG A 205 -14.29 -41.62 -14.65
CA ARG A 205 -15.10 -42.61 -13.92
C ARG A 205 -14.24 -43.71 -13.31
N GLU A 206 -13.20 -44.15 -14.03
CA GLU A 206 -12.24 -45.15 -13.55
C GLU A 206 -11.53 -44.66 -12.28
N ALA A 207 -10.95 -43.45 -12.32
CA ALA A 207 -10.28 -42.85 -11.18
C ALA A 207 -11.22 -42.75 -9.97
N TRP A 208 -12.45 -42.27 -10.20
CA TRP A 208 -13.45 -42.17 -9.14
C TRP A 208 -13.80 -43.53 -8.52
N LEU A 209 -13.99 -44.58 -9.32
CA LEU A 209 -14.32 -45.91 -8.80
C LEU A 209 -13.19 -46.48 -7.92
N GLN A 210 -11.92 -46.21 -8.26
CA GLN A 210 -10.80 -46.59 -7.41
C GLN A 210 -10.81 -45.80 -6.09
N ILE A 211 -10.97 -44.47 -6.17
CA ILE A 211 -11.06 -43.59 -4.99
C ILE A 211 -12.18 -44.06 -4.07
N LYS A 212 -13.37 -44.28 -4.62
CA LYS A 212 -14.54 -44.72 -3.88
C LYS A 212 -14.29 -46.02 -3.11
N ARG A 213 -13.73 -47.04 -3.78
CA ARG A 213 -13.39 -48.32 -3.14
C ARG A 213 -12.45 -48.11 -1.96
N ASP A 214 -11.36 -47.38 -2.16
CA ASP A 214 -10.36 -47.16 -1.12
C ASP A 214 -10.92 -46.36 0.06
N LEU A 215 -11.82 -45.40 -0.19
CA LEU A 215 -12.51 -44.63 0.86
C LEU A 215 -13.55 -45.45 1.64
N ASP A 216 -14.19 -46.42 1.01
CA ASP A 216 -15.13 -47.34 1.66
C ASP A 216 -14.41 -48.37 2.53
N GLU A 217 -13.25 -48.84 2.07
CA GLU A 217 -12.41 -49.82 2.74
C GLU A 217 -11.42 -49.21 3.75
N ALA A 218 -11.29 -47.88 3.77
CA ALA A 218 -10.38 -47.16 4.65
C ALA A 218 -10.68 -47.46 6.14
N PRO A 219 -9.65 -47.80 6.94
CA PRO A 219 -9.85 -48.21 8.32
C PRO A 219 -10.20 -47.02 9.25
N PRO A 220 -10.78 -47.26 10.45
CA PRO A 220 -11.32 -46.20 11.33
C PRO A 220 -10.31 -45.17 11.85
N GLU A 221 -9.02 -45.44 11.80
CA GLU A 221 -7.95 -44.50 12.11
C GLU A 221 -7.57 -43.63 10.91
N ARG A 222 -7.90 -44.06 9.68
CA ARG A 222 -7.56 -43.34 8.46
C ARG A 222 -8.43 -42.10 8.29
N LYS A 223 -7.79 -40.94 8.39
CA LYS A 223 -8.45 -39.63 8.23
C LYS A 223 -8.07 -38.89 6.95
N TYR A 224 -6.98 -39.29 6.28
CA TYR A 224 -6.50 -38.65 5.07
C TYR A 224 -6.14 -39.66 4.00
N LEU A 225 -6.42 -39.30 2.76
CA LEU A 225 -5.89 -39.94 1.56
C LEU A 225 -5.44 -38.85 0.58
N VAL A 226 -4.58 -39.22 -0.36
CA VAL A 226 -4.13 -38.33 -1.43
C VAL A 226 -4.36 -38.94 -2.81
N SER A 227 -4.75 -38.12 -3.78
CA SER A 227 -4.83 -38.53 -5.19
C SER A 227 -3.80 -37.75 -5.99
N TYR A 228 -2.81 -38.45 -6.54
CA TYR A 228 -1.75 -37.83 -7.33
C TYR A 228 -2.30 -37.30 -8.65
N MET A 229 -1.73 -36.18 -9.08
CA MET A 229 -2.20 -35.46 -10.24
C MET A 229 -1.39 -35.84 -11.47
N ASP A 230 -2.09 -36.02 -12.60
CA ASP A 230 -1.49 -36.06 -13.93
C ASP A 230 -1.88 -34.80 -14.71
N ARG A 231 -0.92 -34.18 -15.40
CA ARG A 231 -1.12 -32.90 -16.09
C ARG A 231 -1.21 -33.10 -17.59
N LEU A 232 -2.33 -32.70 -18.17
CA LEU A 232 -2.49 -32.73 -19.62
C LEU A 232 -1.59 -31.69 -20.29
N THR A 233 -0.90 -32.12 -21.35
CA THR A 233 -0.05 -31.27 -22.21
C THR A 233 -0.67 -30.97 -23.58
N GLU A 234 -1.87 -31.49 -23.82
CA GLU A 234 -2.65 -31.35 -25.05
C GLU A 234 -4.12 -31.10 -24.72
N GLU A 235 -4.95 -30.82 -25.72
CA GLU A 235 -6.35 -30.45 -25.53
C GLU A 235 -7.17 -31.50 -24.76
N ASN A 236 -8.15 -31.01 -23.98
CA ASN A 236 -8.86 -31.81 -22.97
C ASN A 236 -9.54 -33.07 -23.53
N ASP A 237 -9.96 -33.06 -24.80
CA ASP A 237 -10.67 -34.17 -25.45
C ASP A 237 -9.87 -35.49 -25.44
N VAL A 238 -8.54 -35.43 -25.25
CA VAL A 238 -7.69 -36.62 -25.11
C VAL A 238 -8.18 -37.57 -24.02
N VAL A 239 -8.75 -37.04 -22.92
CA VAL A 239 -9.22 -37.85 -21.78
C VAL A 239 -10.51 -38.63 -22.09
N LEU A 240 -11.19 -38.28 -23.19
CA LEU A 240 -12.38 -38.97 -23.68
C LEU A 240 -12.01 -40.16 -24.57
N SER A 241 -10.73 -40.28 -24.96
CA SER A 241 -10.23 -41.42 -25.73
C SER A 241 -10.20 -42.69 -24.88
N PRO A 242 -10.62 -43.85 -25.41
CA PRO A 242 -10.51 -45.12 -24.71
C PRO A 242 -9.05 -45.56 -24.47
N ASP A 243 -8.09 -45.00 -25.23
CA ASP A 243 -6.67 -45.33 -25.12
C ASP A 243 -5.91 -44.41 -24.14
N PHE A 244 -6.59 -43.46 -23.51
CA PHE A 244 -5.95 -42.54 -22.57
C PHE A 244 -5.44 -43.30 -21.33
N GLN A 245 -4.17 -43.08 -20.98
CA GLN A 245 -3.55 -43.63 -19.77
C GLN A 245 -2.94 -42.50 -18.95
N ALA A 246 -3.36 -42.40 -17.69
CA ALA A 246 -2.81 -41.40 -16.77
C ALA A 246 -1.44 -41.84 -16.22
N THR A 247 -0.55 -40.88 -16.04
CA THR A 247 0.76 -41.03 -15.39
C THR A 247 0.89 -40.10 -14.18
N PRO A 248 0.07 -40.29 -13.13
CA PRO A 248 -0.02 -39.35 -12.02
C PRO A 248 1.25 -39.34 -11.17
N TRP A 249 1.86 -38.16 -11.03
CA TRP A 249 3.06 -37.99 -10.21
C TRP A 249 3.21 -36.55 -9.63
N GLU A 250 2.43 -35.56 -10.11
CA GLU A 250 2.49 -34.16 -9.64
C GLU A 250 1.86 -33.97 -8.25
N GLU A 251 1.91 -32.73 -7.74
CA GLU A 251 1.32 -32.34 -6.45
C GLU A 251 -0.10 -32.91 -6.27
N PRO A 252 -0.33 -33.75 -5.25
CA PRO A 252 -1.60 -34.45 -5.09
C PRO A 252 -2.72 -33.55 -4.58
N GLN A 253 -3.96 -34.02 -4.76
CA GLN A 253 -5.14 -33.47 -4.11
C GLN A 253 -5.44 -34.24 -2.81
N LEU A 254 -5.87 -33.52 -1.78
CA LEU A 254 -6.14 -34.09 -0.45
C LEU A 254 -7.60 -34.52 -0.33
N ILE A 255 -7.81 -35.63 0.38
CA ILE A 255 -9.12 -36.13 0.81
C ILE A 255 -9.11 -36.22 2.33
N PHE A 256 -10.16 -35.71 2.97
CA PHE A 256 -10.29 -35.63 4.42
C PHE A 256 -11.48 -36.47 4.85
N ARG A 257 -11.37 -37.15 6.00
CA ARG A 257 -12.56 -37.62 6.71
C ARG A 257 -13.19 -36.46 7.47
N SER A 258 -14.48 -36.53 7.73
CA SER A 258 -15.25 -35.46 8.35
C SER A 258 -14.76 -35.02 9.74
N ASP A 259 -14.10 -35.92 10.48
CA ASP A 259 -13.52 -35.71 11.81
C ASP A 259 -12.00 -35.38 11.78
N ALA A 260 -11.43 -35.14 10.60
CA ALA A 260 -10.06 -34.64 10.45
C ALA A 260 -9.93 -33.23 11.05
N VAL A 261 -8.86 -32.99 11.82
CA VAL A 261 -8.64 -31.71 12.53
C VAL A 261 -7.86 -30.70 11.70
N GLU A 262 -7.06 -31.17 10.74
CA GLU A 262 -6.20 -30.30 9.95
C GLU A 262 -6.95 -29.39 8.98
N ARG A 263 -6.33 -28.22 8.79
CA ARG A 263 -6.80 -27.15 7.90
C ARG A 263 -5.62 -26.56 7.14
N PHE A 264 -5.91 -25.90 6.03
CA PHE A 264 -4.90 -25.17 5.28
C PHE A 264 -4.49 -23.90 6.04
N ASP A 265 -3.20 -23.58 6.08
CA ASP A 265 -2.70 -22.38 6.78
C ASP A 265 -3.02 -21.12 5.97
N GLU A 266 -3.95 -20.31 6.47
CA GLU A 266 -4.38 -19.06 5.84
C GLU A 266 -3.34 -17.93 5.92
N GLN A 267 -2.23 -18.14 6.65
CA GLN A 267 -1.10 -17.21 6.66
C GLN A 267 -0.19 -17.38 5.44
N LEU A 268 -0.27 -18.50 4.72
CA LEU A 268 0.42 -18.70 3.45
C LEU A 268 -0.40 -18.08 2.31
N ARG A 269 0.28 -17.28 1.49
CA ARG A 269 -0.32 -16.64 0.31
C ARG A 269 -0.31 -17.61 -0.88
N TYR A 270 -1.18 -17.38 -1.87
CA TYR A 270 -1.16 -18.16 -3.09
C TYR A 270 0.19 -18.03 -3.80
N GLY A 271 0.80 -19.16 -4.13
CA GLY A 271 2.14 -19.22 -4.73
C GLY A 271 3.28 -19.26 -3.71
N GLN A 272 3.00 -19.41 -2.41
CA GLN A 272 4.00 -19.64 -1.36
C GLN A 272 3.82 -21.05 -0.77
N ARG A 273 3.89 -22.06 -1.64
CA ARG A 273 3.83 -23.49 -1.26
C ARG A 273 2.62 -23.81 -0.37
N ASP A 274 1.51 -23.12 -0.62
CA ASP A 274 0.36 -23.01 0.28
C ASP A 274 -0.40 -24.32 0.52
N LYS A 275 -0.32 -25.28 -0.42
CA LYS A 275 -0.81 -26.66 -0.28
C LYS A 275 0.28 -27.60 0.24
N ALA A 276 1.47 -27.55 -0.36
CA ALA A 276 2.62 -28.36 0.05
C ALA A 276 2.94 -28.23 1.56
N ALA A 277 2.73 -27.07 2.16
CA ALA A 277 2.87 -26.90 3.61
C ALA A 277 2.00 -27.87 4.42
N LEU A 278 0.75 -28.13 4.00
CA LEU A 278 -0.11 -29.12 4.67
C LEU A 278 0.32 -30.56 4.35
N LEU A 279 0.78 -30.83 3.12
CA LEU A 279 1.33 -32.15 2.74
C LEU A 279 2.51 -32.53 3.64
N VAL A 280 3.42 -31.59 3.92
CA VAL A 280 4.54 -31.80 4.85
C VAL A 280 4.05 -32.07 6.27
N ARG A 281 3.06 -31.32 6.78
CA ARG A 281 2.51 -31.53 8.12
C ARG A 281 1.81 -32.89 8.26
N LEU A 282 1.22 -33.38 7.18
CA LEU A 282 0.62 -34.71 7.07
C LEU A 282 1.64 -35.81 6.73
N GLN A 283 2.93 -35.46 6.60
CA GLN A 283 4.01 -36.38 6.28
C GLN A 283 3.80 -37.15 4.97
N VAL A 284 3.13 -36.51 4.00
CA VAL A 284 3.00 -37.04 2.64
C VAL A 284 4.36 -36.89 1.96
N PRO A 285 5.00 -37.98 1.49
CA PRO A 285 6.28 -37.91 0.82
C PRO A 285 6.15 -37.26 -0.56
N GLY A 286 7.14 -36.45 -0.95
CA GLY A 286 7.15 -35.85 -2.28
C GLY A 286 8.34 -34.97 -2.57
N VAL A 287 8.33 -34.32 -3.74
CA VAL A 287 9.44 -33.44 -4.18
C VAL A 287 9.71 -32.28 -3.21
N TRP A 288 8.72 -31.92 -2.39
CA TRP A 288 8.82 -30.86 -1.38
C TRP A 288 9.74 -31.19 -0.20
N ASP A 289 10.09 -32.46 0.00
CA ASP A 289 11.06 -32.87 1.02
C ASP A 289 12.48 -32.39 0.71
N GLY A 290 12.78 -32.16 -0.57
CA GLY A 290 14.06 -31.60 -1.03
C GLY A 290 14.07 -30.08 -1.21
N TRP A 291 12.97 -29.38 -0.90
CA TRP A 291 12.90 -27.93 -1.10
C TRP A 291 13.65 -27.17 -0.01
N GLY A 292 14.24 -26.03 -0.38
CA GLY A 292 14.78 -25.08 0.59
C GLY A 292 13.65 -24.32 1.28
N TRP A 293 13.35 -24.68 2.52
CA TRP A 293 12.34 -24.03 3.37
C TRP A 293 12.98 -22.99 4.29
N SER A 294 12.44 -21.77 4.32
CA SER A 294 12.93 -20.74 5.24
C SER A 294 12.59 -21.10 6.70
N THR A 295 13.27 -20.48 7.67
CA THR A 295 12.96 -20.71 9.10
C THR A 295 11.54 -20.29 9.46
N TRP A 296 10.98 -19.31 8.73
CA TRP A 296 9.58 -18.94 8.86
C TRP A 296 8.63 -20.03 8.34
N GLU A 297 8.93 -20.65 7.20
CA GLU A 297 8.13 -21.73 6.65
C GLU A 297 8.25 -23.03 7.48
N GLN A 298 9.46 -23.39 7.92
CA GLN A 298 9.71 -24.60 8.73
C GLN A 298 8.87 -24.65 10.00
N ARG A 299 8.65 -23.50 10.65
CA ARG A 299 7.77 -23.36 11.83
C ARG A 299 6.31 -23.71 11.53
N ARG A 300 5.90 -23.63 10.28
CA ARG A 300 4.54 -23.93 9.80
C ARG A 300 4.44 -25.29 9.13
N THR A 301 5.56 -25.98 8.93
CA THR A 301 5.62 -27.29 8.27
C THR A 301 6.21 -28.33 9.23
N TYR A 302 7.50 -28.65 9.11
CA TYR A 302 8.18 -29.73 9.85
C TYR A 302 8.14 -29.57 11.37
N ALA A 303 8.15 -28.33 11.88
CA ALA A 303 8.05 -28.10 13.33
C ALA A 303 6.60 -28.11 13.85
N ASN A 304 5.61 -28.31 12.97
CA ASN A 304 4.19 -28.30 13.29
C ASN A 304 3.44 -29.46 12.60
N VAL A 305 3.96 -30.68 12.77
CA VAL A 305 3.35 -31.92 12.27
C VAL A 305 1.91 -32.08 12.80
N SER A 306 1.03 -32.63 11.96
CA SER A 306 -0.36 -32.88 12.30
C SER A 306 -0.50 -33.82 13.50
N ARG A 307 -1.54 -33.62 14.31
CA ARG A 307 -1.86 -34.50 15.44
C ARG A 307 -2.64 -35.74 15.03
N ASP A 308 -3.19 -35.73 13.82
CA ASP A 308 -3.92 -36.86 13.26
C ASP A 308 -2.98 -37.87 12.55
N VAL A 309 -1.67 -37.61 12.54
CA VAL A 309 -0.63 -38.54 12.07
C VAL A 309 0.39 -38.76 13.19
N ASP A 310 0.89 -39.99 13.33
CA ASP A 310 1.75 -40.38 14.45
C ASP A 310 3.24 -40.58 14.08
N GLY A 311 3.62 -40.23 12.85
CA GLY A 311 4.99 -40.41 12.36
C GLY A 311 5.28 -41.79 11.75
N THR A 312 4.42 -42.78 11.97
CA THR A 312 4.56 -44.14 11.43
C THR A 312 3.56 -44.45 10.33
N ASP A 313 2.40 -43.79 10.34
CA ASP A 313 1.36 -43.95 9.32
C ASP A 313 1.52 -42.94 8.18
N VAL A 314 2.09 -43.41 7.06
CA VAL A 314 2.11 -42.65 5.81
C VAL A 314 0.69 -42.51 5.28
N VAL A 315 0.29 -41.27 4.94
CA VAL A 315 -0.98 -41.00 4.26
C VAL A 315 -0.97 -41.70 2.89
N PRO A 316 -1.94 -42.58 2.60
CA PRO A 316 -1.88 -43.46 1.45
C PRO A 316 -2.37 -42.72 0.20
N SER A 317 -1.88 -43.15 -0.96
CA SER A 317 -2.41 -42.70 -2.23
C SER A 317 -3.62 -43.53 -2.66
N THR A 318 -4.52 -42.90 -3.42
CA THR A 318 -5.68 -43.54 -4.04
C THR A 318 -6.00 -42.91 -5.39
N GLY A 319 -6.37 -43.74 -6.36
CA GLY A 319 -6.74 -43.33 -7.72
C GLY A 319 -5.79 -42.28 -8.33
N TYR A 320 -6.36 -41.38 -9.11
CA TYR A 320 -5.65 -40.24 -9.70
C TYR A 320 -6.60 -39.09 -9.99
N VAL A 321 -6.05 -37.93 -10.33
CA VAL A 321 -6.81 -36.78 -10.80
C VAL A 321 -6.10 -36.12 -11.96
N LEU A 322 -6.83 -35.71 -12.98
CA LEU A 322 -6.25 -35.02 -14.13
C LEU A 322 -6.28 -33.52 -13.89
N ARG A 323 -5.24 -32.81 -14.31
CA ARG A 323 -5.27 -31.36 -14.46
C ARG A 323 -5.46 -31.03 -15.92
N LEU A 324 -6.61 -30.42 -16.21
CA LEU A 324 -6.95 -29.99 -17.56
C LEU A 324 -5.90 -29.04 -18.15
N TYR A 325 -5.83 -29.03 -19.47
CA TYR A 325 -4.85 -28.30 -20.24
C TYR A 325 -4.94 -26.79 -19.95
N SER A 326 -3.78 -26.17 -19.75
CA SER A 326 -3.69 -24.74 -19.43
C SER A 326 -3.76 -23.83 -20.66
N GLY A 327 -3.72 -24.41 -21.88
CA GLY A 327 -3.58 -23.65 -23.12
C GLY A 327 -2.16 -23.20 -23.43
N LEU A 328 -1.18 -23.50 -22.57
CA LEU A 328 0.22 -23.12 -22.77
C LEU A 328 1.02 -24.25 -23.45
N PRO A 329 2.00 -23.90 -24.30
CA PRO A 329 2.78 -24.89 -25.04
C PRO A 329 3.46 -25.95 -24.14
N PRO A 330 3.65 -27.19 -24.65
CA PRO A 330 4.20 -28.29 -23.87
C PRO A 330 5.57 -28.01 -23.23
N ASN A 331 6.43 -27.21 -23.85
CA ASN A 331 7.74 -26.88 -23.29
C ASN A 331 7.66 -26.02 -22.00
N ILE A 332 6.55 -25.34 -21.75
CA ILE A 332 6.30 -24.54 -20.53
C ILE A 332 5.53 -25.37 -19.48
N GLU A 333 4.69 -26.33 -19.90
CA GLU A 333 3.96 -27.23 -19.00
C GLU A 333 4.70 -28.54 -18.68
N SER A 334 5.78 -28.84 -19.40
CA SER A 334 6.54 -30.07 -19.23
C SER A 334 7.06 -30.24 -17.81
N ASN A 335 7.15 -31.50 -17.39
CA ASN A 335 7.69 -31.85 -16.08
C ASN A 335 9.22 -31.82 -16.07
N ASN A 336 9.82 -30.64 -16.07
CA ASN A 336 11.25 -30.47 -15.82
C ASN A 336 11.53 -29.25 -14.92
N PRO A 337 12.71 -29.19 -14.26
CA PRO A 337 13.03 -28.10 -13.34
C PRO A 337 12.94 -26.70 -13.95
N ALA A 338 13.36 -26.53 -15.21
CA ALA A 338 13.32 -25.25 -15.89
C ALA A 338 11.87 -24.78 -16.12
N ALA A 339 11.00 -25.67 -16.60
CA ALA A 339 9.57 -25.41 -16.75
C ALA A 339 8.90 -25.14 -15.39
N GLY A 340 9.30 -25.85 -14.32
CA GLY A 340 8.91 -25.55 -12.94
C GLY A 340 9.18 -24.10 -12.55
N MET A 341 10.44 -23.65 -12.69
CA MET A 341 10.82 -22.26 -12.42
C MET A 341 10.01 -21.26 -13.25
N TRP A 342 9.87 -21.49 -14.56
CA TRP A 342 9.11 -20.57 -15.42
C TRP A 342 7.62 -20.50 -15.09
N ARG A 343 7.00 -21.60 -14.61
CA ARG A 343 5.60 -21.62 -14.17
C ARG A 343 5.40 -20.77 -12.92
N GLU A 344 6.33 -20.88 -11.97
CA GLU A 344 6.31 -20.09 -10.75
C GLU A 344 6.53 -18.59 -11.02
N MET A 345 7.46 -18.23 -11.91
CA MET A 345 7.66 -16.82 -12.32
C MET A 345 6.41 -16.22 -12.94
N ARG A 346 5.81 -16.90 -13.92
CA ARG A 346 4.59 -16.42 -14.59
C ARG A 346 3.42 -16.30 -13.62
N ARG A 347 3.33 -17.20 -12.62
CA ARG A 347 2.34 -17.08 -11.55
C ARG A 347 2.60 -15.83 -10.71
N ALA A 348 3.84 -15.63 -10.28
CA ALA A 348 4.24 -14.48 -9.48
C ALA A 348 3.97 -13.15 -10.22
N GLU A 349 4.23 -13.10 -11.52
CA GLU A 349 3.88 -11.99 -12.41
C GLU A 349 2.36 -11.77 -12.48
N GLY A 350 1.59 -12.82 -12.76
CA GLY A 350 0.14 -12.73 -12.87
C GLY A 350 -0.56 -12.34 -11.56
N VAL A 351 -0.01 -12.77 -10.41
CA VAL A 351 -0.44 -12.33 -9.08
C VAL A 351 -0.23 -10.82 -8.93
N VAL A 352 0.97 -10.31 -9.22
CA VAL A 352 1.26 -8.87 -9.10
C VAL A 352 0.38 -8.07 -10.04
N ALA A 353 0.22 -8.49 -11.30
CA ALA A 353 -0.64 -7.82 -12.26
C ALA A 353 -2.10 -7.72 -11.79
N LEU A 354 -2.67 -8.82 -11.26
CA LEU A 354 -4.00 -8.81 -10.67
C LEU A 354 -4.08 -7.83 -9.50
N LEU A 355 -3.13 -7.89 -8.56
CA LEU A 355 -3.14 -7.02 -7.38
C LEU A 355 -2.97 -5.55 -7.74
N ASP A 356 -2.13 -5.23 -8.73
CA ASP A 356 -1.96 -3.88 -9.25
C ASP A 356 -3.24 -3.36 -9.89
N SER A 357 -3.95 -4.18 -10.67
CA SER A 357 -5.27 -3.82 -11.20
C SER A 357 -6.28 -3.52 -10.08
N LEU A 358 -6.22 -4.26 -8.97
CA LEU A 358 -7.06 -4.03 -7.81
C LEU A 358 -6.64 -2.76 -7.05
N GLU A 359 -5.34 -2.46 -6.92
CA GLU A 359 -4.88 -1.21 -6.32
C GLU A 359 -5.31 0.00 -7.16
N GLU A 360 -5.28 -0.10 -8.49
CA GLU A 360 -5.84 0.94 -9.37
C GLU A 360 -7.35 1.12 -9.16
N ARG A 361 -8.11 0.02 -9.13
CA ARG A 361 -9.54 0.06 -8.83
C ARG A 361 -9.82 0.65 -7.46
N VAL A 362 -9.07 0.29 -6.42
CA VAL A 362 -9.17 0.89 -5.08
C VAL A 362 -9.00 2.40 -5.15
N MET A 363 -7.98 2.88 -5.86
CA MET A 363 -7.75 4.32 -5.98
C MET A 363 -8.93 5.02 -6.67
N ARG A 364 -9.46 4.45 -7.75
CA ARG A 364 -10.54 5.08 -8.54
C ARG A 364 -11.94 4.92 -7.92
N GLU A 365 -12.28 3.72 -7.47
CA GLU A 365 -13.63 3.34 -7.00
C GLU A 365 -13.83 3.64 -5.51
N VAL A 366 -12.83 3.38 -4.66
CA VAL A 366 -12.96 3.55 -3.20
C VAL A 366 -12.53 4.95 -2.76
N PHE A 367 -11.37 5.41 -3.21
CA PHE A 367 -10.83 6.71 -2.81
C PHE A 367 -11.18 7.85 -3.77
N ASN A 368 -11.86 7.56 -4.87
CA ASN A 368 -12.25 8.55 -5.88
C ASN A 368 -11.05 9.44 -6.29
N TYR A 369 -9.89 8.82 -6.42
CA TYR A 369 -8.66 9.49 -6.82
C TYR A 369 -8.79 9.99 -8.26
N ARG A 370 -8.41 11.24 -8.48
CA ARG A 370 -8.28 11.86 -9.79
C ARG A 370 -7.03 12.74 -9.81
N PRO A 371 -6.29 12.79 -10.92
CA PRO A 371 -5.04 13.55 -10.99
C PRO A 371 -5.22 15.06 -10.87
N ASP A 372 -6.44 15.58 -11.11
CA ASP A 372 -6.84 16.97 -10.97
C ASP A 372 -7.25 17.37 -9.54
N ARG A 373 -7.40 16.41 -8.61
CA ARG A 373 -7.66 16.72 -7.20
C ARG A 373 -6.39 17.20 -6.51
N LEU A 374 -6.56 18.23 -5.69
CA LEU A 374 -5.51 18.76 -4.82
C LEU A 374 -5.11 17.71 -3.78
N LEU A 375 -3.81 17.63 -3.51
CA LEU A 375 -3.20 16.65 -2.61
C LEU A 375 -2.81 17.28 -1.25
N VAL A 376 -2.47 18.55 -1.27
CA VAL A 376 -1.93 19.34 -0.16
C VAL A 376 -2.98 20.30 0.39
N TYR A 377 -3.71 20.99 -0.50
CA TYR A 377 -4.76 21.95 -0.17
C TYR A 377 -6.16 21.35 -0.35
N ASP A 378 -7.15 21.95 0.30
CA ASP A 378 -8.56 21.54 0.21
C ASP A 378 -9.35 22.52 -0.69
N GLU A 379 -9.88 21.99 -1.79
CA GLU A 379 -10.69 22.75 -2.75
C GLU A 379 -12.00 23.28 -2.12
N ALA A 380 -12.59 22.56 -1.16
CA ALA A 380 -13.79 22.98 -0.45
C ALA A 380 -13.52 24.17 0.48
N LEU A 381 -12.38 24.16 1.20
CA LEU A 381 -11.96 25.30 2.02
C LEU A 381 -11.68 26.52 1.14
N LEU A 382 -10.98 26.35 0.02
CA LEU A 382 -10.77 27.43 -0.96
C LEU A 382 -12.08 28.09 -1.40
N LEU A 383 -13.10 27.28 -1.73
CA LEU A 383 -14.41 27.79 -2.13
C LEU A 383 -15.14 28.49 -0.97
N GLN A 384 -15.02 27.96 0.25
CA GLN A 384 -15.60 28.56 1.45
C GLN A 384 -15.00 29.96 1.71
N TYR A 385 -13.67 30.08 1.73
CA TYR A 385 -12.98 31.36 1.94
C TYR A 385 -13.28 32.38 0.84
N LYS A 386 -13.46 31.93 -0.41
CA LYS A 386 -13.92 32.78 -1.53
C LYS A 386 -15.32 33.35 -1.31
N GLN A 387 -16.25 32.57 -0.75
CA GLN A 387 -17.64 32.99 -0.52
C GLN A 387 -17.78 33.86 0.74
N GLN A 388 -16.92 33.67 1.74
CA GLN A 388 -16.98 34.35 3.04
C GLN A 388 -16.14 35.63 3.11
N THR A 389 -15.74 36.21 1.97
CA THR A 389 -14.89 37.42 1.86
C THR A 389 -15.42 38.66 2.58
N GLY A 390 -16.66 38.65 3.07
CA GLY A 390 -17.24 39.72 3.89
C GLY A 390 -16.90 39.67 5.38
N ASP A 391 -16.45 38.53 5.92
CA ASP A 391 -16.12 38.34 7.34
C ASP A 391 -14.71 38.89 7.68
N GLU A 392 -14.58 39.67 8.76
CA GLU A 392 -13.33 40.36 9.10
C GLU A 392 -12.20 39.39 9.46
N HIS A 393 -12.51 38.27 10.13
CA HIS A 393 -11.52 37.26 10.46
C HIS A 393 -11.01 36.55 9.20
N THR A 394 -11.91 36.20 8.29
CA THR A 394 -11.61 35.63 6.97
C THR A 394 -10.75 36.58 6.13
N LYS A 395 -11.06 37.88 6.14
CA LYS A 395 -10.24 38.91 5.46
C LYS A 395 -8.84 39.01 6.04
N GLU A 396 -8.70 39.00 7.36
CA GLU A 396 -7.40 39.03 8.03
C GLU A 396 -6.55 37.83 7.60
N MET A 397 -7.12 36.63 7.56
CA MET A 397 -6.40 35.41 7.17
C MET A 397 -5.95 35.40 5.71
N ILE A 398 -6.82 35.88 4.80
CA ILE A 398 -6.50 35.96 3.37
C ILE A 398 -5.51 37.11 3.09
N SER A 399 -5.46 38.15 3.93
CA SER A 399 -4.63 39.33 3.69
C SER A 399 -3.14 39.02 3.55
N THR A 400 -2.59 38.12 4.38
CA THR A 400 -1.19 37.69 4.29
C THR A 400 -0.90 36.97 2.97
N LEU A 401 -1.82 36.10 2.53
CA LEU A 401 -1.71 35.42 1.24
C LEU A 401 -1.71 36.41 0.07
N LEU A 402 -2.61 37.39 0.10
CA LEU A 402 -2.67 38.42 -0.93
C LEU A 402 -1.44 39.32 -0.91
N ALA A 403 -0.91 39.66 0.26
CA ALA A 403 0.33 40.42 0.38
C ALA A 403 1.53 39.66 -0.22
N ASP A 404 1.65 38.36 0.06
CA ASP A 404 2.67 37.50 -0.54
C ASP A 404 2.51 37.39 -2.06
N ALA A 405 1.26 37.29 -2.56
CA ALA A 405 0.97 37.28 -3.99
C ALA A 405 1.31 38.63 -4.66
N GLU A 406 0.96 39.76 -4.05
CA GLU A 406 1.31 41.10 -4.54
C GLU A 406 2.83 41.34 -4.54
N TYR A 407 3.56 40.80 -3.55
CA TYR A 407 5.03 40.81 -3.58
C TYR A 407 5.56 39.99 -4.77
N ALA A 408 4.99 38.79 -5.01
CA ALA A 408 5.36 37.96 -6.15
C ALA A 408 5.04 38.61 -7.52
N MET A 409 4.03 39.49 -7.59
CA MET A 409 3.72 40.29 -8.78
C MET A 409 4.82 41.29 -9.15
N GLN A 410 5.68 41.69 -8.20
CA GLN A 410 6.76 42.65 -8.46
C GLN A 410 7.99 42.00 -9.12
N VAL A 411 8.04 40.67 -9.19
CA VAL A 411 9.16 39.92 -9.75
C VAL A 411 9.03 39.82 -11.27
N ALA A 412 9.59 40.78 -12.02
CA ALA A 412 9.53 40.78 -13.48
C ALA A 412 10.33 39.62 -14.12
N ASN A 413 11.50 39.29 -13.55
CA ASN A 413 12.39 38.22 -14.03
C ASN A 413 12.68 37.25 -12.88
N PRO A 414 12.02 36.08 -12.84
CA PRO A 414 12.30 35.07 -11.83
C PRO A 414 13.75 34.57 -11.91
N TRP A 415 14.42 34.44 -10.76
CA TRP A 415 15.70 33.73 -10.70
C TRP A 415 15.49 32.26 -11.03
N THR A 416 16.37 31.72 -11.88
CA THR A 416 16.45 30.30 -12.26
C THR A 416 17.85 29.75 -11.99
N VAL A 417 18.03 28.43 -12.12
CA VAL A 417 19.36 27.78 -12.03
C VAL A 417 20.43 28.44 -12.91
N THR A 418 20.05 29.01 -14.06
CA THR A 418 20.99 29.71 -14.95
C THR A 418 21.46 31.07 -14.42
N SER A 419 20.91 31.52 -13.29
CA SER A 419 21.40 32.72 -12.59
C SER A 419 22.72 32.45 -11.88
N ASN A 420 23.06 31.18 -11.65
CA ASN A 420 24.33 30.71 -11.14
C ASN A 420 25.21 30.13 -12.26
N GLY A 421 26.51 30.00 -11.99
CA GLY A 421 27.43 29.35 -12.92
C GLY A 421 27.26 27.83 -12.94
N ALA A 422 27.43 27.21 -14.12
CA ALA A 422 27.38 25.76 -14.26
C ALA A 422 28.53 25.09 -13.49
N LEU A 423 28.21 24.16 -12.59
CA LEU A 423 29.19 23.37 -11.82
C LEU A 423 29.24 21.90 -12.25
N ASP A 424 28.36 21.48 -13.16
CA ASP A 424 28.34 20.12 -13.69
C ASP A 424 29.45 19.89 -14.74
N PRO A 425 29.82 18.63 -15.04
CA PRO A 425 30.88 18.32 -15.99
C PRO A 425 30.63 18.78 -17.42
N ALA A 426 29.36 18.85 -17.84
CA ALA A 426 28.99 19.29 -19.19
C ALA A 426 28.86 20.82 -19.30
N ARG A 427 29.00 21.54 -18.17
CA ARG A 427 28.84 22.99 -18.06
C ARG A 427 27.49 23.49 -18.60
N ASP A 428 26.42 22.73 -18.40
CA ASP A 428 25.06 23.15 -18.71
C ASP A 428 24.50 23.96 -17.54
N ALA A 429 24.40 25.28 -17.70
CA ALA A 429 23.89 26.19 -16.67
C ALA A 429 22.43 25.91 -16.24
N ARG A 430 21.72 25.02 -16.94
CA ARG A 430 20.37 24.56 -16.57
C ARG A 430 20.38 23.38 -15.62
N ILE A 431 21.53 22.79 -15.30
CA ILE A 431 21.64 21.72 -14.31
C ILE A 431 21.75 22.37 -12.93
N PHE A 432 20.85 21.99 -12.02
CA PHE A 432 20.96 22.35 -10.62
C PHE A 432 22.26 21.79 -10.05
N ALA A 433 23.14 22.67 -9.58
CA ALA A 433 24.39 22.24 -8.98
C ALA A 433 24.89 23.24 -7.92
N ASN A 434 25.25 22.74 -6.74
CA ASN A 434 25.79 23.54 -5.65
C ASN A 434 26.69 22.68 -4.74
N PHE A 435 27.53 23.33 -3.92
CA PHE A 435 28.35 22.68 -2.90
C PHE A 435 27.74 22.87 -1.50
N TYR A 436 27.70 21.82 -0.69
CA TYR A 436 27.17 21.93 0.69
C TYR A 436 28.24 22.33 1.72
N ASP A 437 29.52 22.17 1.40
CA ASP A 437 30.69 22.36 2.27
C ASP A 437 31.58 23.55 1.86
N GLN A 438 31.14 24.34 0.88
CA GLN A 438 31.82 25.55 0.44
C GLN A 438 30.86 26.74 0.52
N HIS A 439 31.22 27.72 1.35
CA HIS A 439 30.63 29.05 1.30
C HIS A 439 31.54 29.91 0.41
N LEU A 440 31.04 30.30 -0.76
CA LEU A 440 31.78 31.22 -1.64
C LEU A 440 31.77 32.61 -0.97
N ASP A 441 32.93 33.04 -0.47
CA ASP A 441 33.08 34.33 0.18
C ASP A 441 32.69 35.47 -0.77
N GLY A 442 31.78 36.34 -0.34
CA GLY A 442 31.67 37.71 -0.84
C GLY A 442 30.82 37.99 -2.08
N ASN A 443 30.07 37.03 -2.63
CA ASN A 443 29.09 37.32 -3.68
C ASN A 443 27.75 36.62 -3.43
N THR A 444 26.66 37.38 -3.49
CA THR A 444 25.27 36.97 -3.28
C THR A 444 24.73 36.08 -4.42
N THR A 445 25.42 35.00 -4.76
CA THR A 445 24.83 33.93 -5.57
C THR A 445 23.83 33.19 -4.69
N LEU A 446 22.54 33.42 -4.96
CA LEU A 446 21.44 32.73 -4.29
C LEU A 446 21.63 31.21 -4.48
N ASP A 447 21.45 30.43 -3.43
CA ASP A 447 21.45 28.96 -3.52
C ASP A 447 20.33 28.51 -4.49
N ASP A 448 20.64 27.69 -5.50
CA ASP A 448 19.64 27.15 -6.44
C ASP A 448 18.43 26.53 -5.69
N GLY A 449 18.70 25.92 -4.54
CA GLY A 449 17.67 25.37 -3.66
C GLY A 449 16.76 26.42 -3.05
N GLN A 450 17.31 27.58 -2.68
CA GLN A 450 16.54 28.73 -2.23
C GLN A 450 15.71 29.32 -3.39
N MET A 451 16.28 29.43 -4.60
CA MET A 451 15.56 29.95 -5.76
C MET A 451 14.37 29.05 -6.12
N LEU A 452 14.56 27.73 -6.18
CA LEU A 452 13.47 26.78 -6.47
C LEU A 452 12.37 26.87 -5.41
N ARG A 453 12.76 26.98 -4.12
CA ARG A 453 11.79 27.17 -3.02
C ARG A 453 11.02 28.47 -3.17
N GLN A 454 11.69 29.59 -3.46
CA GLN A 454 11.03 30.87 -3.69
C GLN A 454 10.06 30.80 -4.87
N MET A 455 10.47 30.21 -6.00
CA MET A 455 9.60 29.98 -7.14
C MET A 455 8.36 29.18 -6.76
N ALA A 456 8.53 28.06 -6.04
CA ALA A 456 7.42 27.20 -5.64
C ALA A 456 6.42 27.93 -4.73
N TYR A 457 6.92 28.70 -3.75
CA TYR A 457 6.07 29.45 -2.81
C TYR A 457 5.36 30.62 -3.48
N ASN A 458 6.06 31.38 -4.32
CA ASN A 458 5.48 32.49 -5.07
C ASN A 458 4.39 31.99 -6.03
N THR A 459 4.68 30.93 -6.80
CA THR A 459 3.70 30.31 -7.70
C THR A 459 2.47 29.82 -6.94
N THR A 460 2.68 29.24 -5.75
CA THR A 460 1.59 28.78 -4.88
C THR A 460 0.74 29.94 -4.36
N ALA A 461 1.36 31.02 -3.87
CA ALA A 461 0.65 32.21 -3.42
C ALA A 461 -0.19 32.83 -4.54
N LEU A 462 0.40 32.99 -5.73
CA LEU A 462 -0.28 33.52 -6.93
C LEU A 462 -1.44 32.63 -7.39
N ALA A 463 -1.25 31.30 -7.42
CA ALA A 463 -2.30 30.36 -7.81
C ALA A 463 -3.49 30.42 -6.85
N LEU A 464 -3.24 30.42 -5.53
CA LEU A 464 -4.29 30.52 -4.52
C LEU A 464 -4.98 31.89 -4.56
N ALA A 465 -4.21 32.99 -4.71
CA ALA A 465 -4.76 34.34 -4.84
C ALA A 465 -5.68 34.48 -6.05
N TRP A 466 -5.27 33.93 -7.20
CA TRP A 466 -6.14 33.86 -8.38
C TRP A 466 -7.45 33.14 -8.09
N ARG A 467 -7.38 31.98 -7.42
CA ARG A 467 -8.59 31.18 -7.12
C ARG A 467 -9.55 31.88 -6.14
N LEU A 468 -9.02 32.62 -5.17
CA LEU A 468 -9.81 33.38 -4.20
C LEU A 468 -10.42 34.65 -4.81
N THR A 469 -9.67 35.39 -5.64
CA THR A 469 -10.08 36.73 -6.13
C THR A 469 -10.67 36.73 -7.54
N ASN A 470 -10.45 35.66 -8.32
CA ASN A 470 -10.64 35.60 -9.78
C ASN A 470 -9.79 36.62 -10.58
N ASP A 471 -8.80 37.28 -9.97
CA ASP A 471 -7.90 38.19 -10.68
C ASP A 471 -6.89 37.39 -11.51
N LYS A 472 -7.09 37.39 -12.83
CA LYS A 472 -6.24 36.65 -13.77
C LYS A 472 -4.79 37.13 -13.81
N ARG A 473 -4.48 38.34 -13.31
CA ARG A 473 -3.10 38.84 -13.27
C ARG A 473 -2.19 37.92 -12.46
N TYR A 474 -2.69 37.36 -11.35
CA TYR A 474 -1.94 36.40 -10.56
C TYR A 474 -1.64 35.11 -11.31
N ALA A 475 -2.61 34.56 -12.06
CA ALA A 475 -2.40 33.36 -12.87
C ALA A 475 -1.38 33.57 -13.99
N VAL A 476 -1.45 34.74 -14.65
CA VAL A 476 -0.48 35.12 -15.69
C VAL A 476 0.93 35.20 -15.10
N GLN A 477 1.08 35.85 -13.95
CA GLN A 477 2.37 35.95 -13.27
C GLN A 477 2.89 34.58 -12.79
N ALA A 478 2.03 33.71 -12.29
CA ALA A 478 2.41 32.34 -11.95
C ALA A 478 2.93 31.58 -13.19
N GLY A 479 2.33 31.83 -14.35
CA GLY A 479 2.81 31.34 -15.64
C GLY A 479 4.22 31.81 -15.99
N VAL A 480 4.61 33.03 -15.63
CA VAL A 480 5.98 33.54 -15.84
C VAL A 480 7.00 32.74 -15.03
N PHE A 481 6.69 32.44 -13.76
CA PHE A 481 7.55 31.59 -12.93
C PHE A 481 7.68 30.17 -13.49
N LEU A 482 6.56 29.55 -13.88
CA LEU A 482 6.54 28.20 -14.44
C LEU A 482 7.23 28.13 -15.80
N ASP A 483 7.07 29.14 -16.66
CA ASP A 483 7.77 29.19 -17.93
C ASP A 483 9.28 29.22 -17.70
N ALA A 484 9.76 30.14 -16.86
CA ALA A 484 11.18 30.31 -16.58
C ALA A 484 11.84 29.04 -16.00
N TRP A 485 11.14 28.28 -15.16
CA TRP A 485 11.71 27.11 -14.48
C TRP A 485 11.47 25.77 -15.17
N CYS A 486 10.37 25.61 -15.89
CA CYS A 486 9.95 24.30 -16.40
C CYS A 486 9.88 24.22 -17.93
N ALA A 487 9.73 25.34 -18.64
CA ALA A 487 9.35 25.31 -20.06
C ALA A 487 10.32 26.06 -20.99
N ASN A 488 10.91 27.15 -20.52
CA ASN A 488 11.76 28.00 -21.33
C ASN A 488 13.05 27.26 -21.72
N PRO A 489 13.36 27.10 -23.02
CA PRO A 489 14.48 26.26 -23.45
C PRO A 489 15.85 26.77 -22.97
N THR A 490 15.95 28.04 -22.63
CA THR A 490 17.21 28.69 -22.23
C THR A 490 17.40 28.72 -20.71
N THR A 491 16.32 28.82 -19.92
CA THR A 491 16.40 29.01 -18.46
C THR A 491 15.82 27.88 -17.63
N ALA A 492 14.99 27.00 -18.22
CA ALA A 492 14.34 25.91 -17.49
C ALA A 492 15.36 24.93 -16.91
N MET A 493 15.13 24.55 -15.66
CA MET A 493 15.95 23.57 -14.95
C MET A 493 15.81 22.20 -15.63
N ARG A 494 16.95 21.57 -15.94
CA ARG A 494 16.98 20.13 -16.23
C ARG A 494 16.51 19.38 -14.98
N ALA A 495 15.52 18.52 -15.13
CA ALA A 495 14.83 17.84 -14.04
C ALA A 495 15.68 16.74 -13.33
N THR A 496 16.89 17.09 -12.89
CA THR A 496 17.87 16.20 -12.24
C THR A 496 18.47 16.86 -11.00
N LEU A 497 18.86 16.02 -10.03
CA LEU A 497 19.55 16.41 -8.79
C LEU A 497 20.92 15.71 -8.65
N GLU A 498 21.46 15.20 -9.76
CA GLU A 498 22.71 14.43 -9.76
C GLU A 498 23.92 15.23 -9.27
N TYR A 499 23.87 16.56 -9.37
CA TYR A 499 24.95 17.48 -8.99
C TYR A 499 24.55 18.46 -7.89
N ALA A 500 23.42 18.22 -7.23
CA ALA A 500 22.97 19.00 -6.08
C ALA A 500 23.67 18.52 -4.79
N ASP A 501 24.02 19.43 -3.88
CA ASP A 501 24.77 19.19 -2.65
C ASP A 501 26.03 18.33 -2.89
N MET A 502 26.88 18.76 -3.82
CA MET A 502 28.22 18.21 -4.04
C MET A 502 29.16 18.56 -2.87
N SER A 503 30.24 17.78 -2.69
CA SER A 503 31.32 18.14 -1.78
C SER A 503 32.49 18.73 -2.53
N PHE A 504 32.82 19.99 -2.26
CA PHE A 504 33.97 20.67 -2.81
C PHE A 504 35.27 20.00 -2.35
N GLN A 505 35.34 19.56 -1.09
CA GLN A 505 36.51 18.83 -0.58
C GLN A 505 36.75 17.54 -1.37
N LYS A 506 35.68 16.77 -1.67
CA LYS A 506 35.80 15.57 -2.52
C LYS A 506 36.18 15.90 -3.95
N LEU A 507 35.71 17.03 -4.49
CA LEU A 507 36.08 17.49 -5.82
C LEU A 507 37.58 17.76 -5.92
N LEU A 508 38.18 18.43 -4.93
CA LEU A 508 39.63 18.72 -4.91
C LEU A 508 40.50 17.45 -4.94
N THR A 509 39.99 16.34 -4.41
CA THR A 509 40.68 15.04 -4.38
C THR A 509 40.21 14.07 -5.48
N SER A 510 39.30 14.48 -6.37
CA SER A 510 38.70 13.60 -7.37
C SER A 510 39.64 13.40 -8.56
N GLU A 511 40.00 12.13 -8.85
CA GLU A 511 40.77 11.76 -10.04
C GLU A 511 40.01 12.04 -11.35
N GLN A 512 38.68 12.02 -11.30
CA GLN A 512 37.81 12.22 -12.48
C GLN A 512 37.54 13.71 -12.77
N GLY A 513 37.99 14.62 -11.90
CA GLY A 513 37.75 16.06 -12.06
C GLY A 513 36.29 16.51 -11.84
N PHE A 514 35.42 15.61 -11.37
CA PHE A 514 34.05 15.94 -10.94
C PHE A 514 33.64 15.13 -9.71
N THR A 515 32.56 15.56 -9.06
CA THR A 515 31.91 14.83 -7.97
C THR A 515 30.40 14.81 -8.20
N ARG A 516 29.71 13.79 -7.68
CA ARG A 516 28.24 13.73 -7.69
C ARG A 516 27.68 14.27 -6.39
N GLY A 517 26.40 14.60 -6.44
CA GLY A 517 25.61 15.06 -5.31
C GLY A 517 25.53 14.07 -4.16
N SER A 518 25.00 14.55 -3.04
CA SER A 518 24.81 13.76 -1.82
C SER A 518 23.33 13.50 -1.54
N PRO A 519 22.97 12.57 -0.62
CA PRO A 519 21.57 12.29 -0.31
C PRO A 519 20.76 13.51 0.14
N SER A 520 21.40 14.55 0.70
CA SER A 520 20.68 15.74 1.17
C SER A 520 20.09 16.57 0.04
N ALA A 521 20.56 16.40 -1.21
CA ALA A 521 20.08 17.11 -2.39
C ALA A 521 18.56 17.07 -2.55
N ILE A 522 17.93 15.95 -2.18
CA ILE A 522 16.48 15.75 -2.32
C ILE A 522 15.65 16.77 -1.51
N ARG A 523 16.25 17.42 -0.51
CA ARG A 523 15.58 18.47 0.28
C ARG A 523 15.23 19.70 -0.55
N HIS A 524 16.00 19.98 -1.61
CA HIS A 524 15.86 21.20 -2.41
C HIS A 524 14.54 21.20 -3.18
N THR A 525 14.08 20.03 -3.61
CA THR A 525 12.82 19.83 -4.31
C THR A 525 11.67 19.41 -3.40
N ALA A 526 11.83 19.44 -2.07
CA ALA A 526 10.76 19.07 -1.14
C ALA A 526 9.46 19.90 -1.32
N ALA A 527 9.60 21.13 -1.85
CA ALA A 527 8.49 22.01 -2.18
C ALA A 527 7.66 21.57 -3.40
N VAL A 528 8.13 20.60 -4.21
CA VAL A 528 7.43 20.13 -5.42
C VAL A 528 6.02 19.65 -5.09
N SER A 529 5.80 19.00 -3.95
CA SER A 529 4.48 18.51 -3.56
C SER A 529 3.42 19.62 -3.52
N MET A 530 3.76 20.82 -3.03
CA MET A 530 2.82 21.96 -3.01
C MET A 530 2.73 22.66 -4.37
N LEU A 531 3.85 22.71 -5.11
CA LEU A 531 3.89 23.29 -6.45
C LEU A 531 2.95 22.55 -7.41
N LEU A 532 2.88 21.22 -7.31
CA LEU A 532 1.98 20.42 -8.16
C LEU A 532 0.50 20.75 -7.91
N ASP A 533 0.12 21.09 -6.68
CA ASP A 533 -1.24 21.60 -6.41
C ASP A 533 -1.47 22.99 -6.97
N ALA A 534 -0.48 23.88 -6.89
CA ALA A 534 -0.56 25.18 -7.54
C ALA A 534 -0.74 25.03 -9.07
N VAL A 535 -0.04 24.08 -9.69
CA VAL A 535 -0.19 23.75 -11.11
C VAL A 535 -1.59 23.17 -11.41
N ARG A 536 -2.13 22.27 -10.57
CA ARG A 536 -3.51 21.77 -10.72
C ARG A 536 -4.51 22.91 -10.68
N LEU A 537 -4.38 23.80 -9.70
CA LEU A 537 -5.21 25.01 -9.62
C LEU A 537 -5.11 25.80 -10.92
N LEU A 538 -3.90 26.10 -11.39
CA LEU A 538 -3.63 26.86 -12.61
C LEU A 538 -4.16 26.21 -13.91
N ASN A 539 -4.20 24.88 -13.99
CA ASN A 539 -4.68 24.16 -15.17
C ASN A 539 -6.22 24.16 -15.30
N GLY A 540 -6.96 24.40 -14.22
CA GLY A 540 -8.44 24.37 -14.20
C GLY A 540 -8.99 23.47 -13.09
N SER A 541 -10.18 23.79 -12.57
CA SER A 541 -10.85 22.96 -11.55
C SER A 541 -11.45 21.71 -12.21
N SER A 542 -11.63 20.66 -11.40
CA SER A 542 -12.38 19.46 -11.79
C SER A 542 -13.81 19.76 -12.28
N ASN A 543 -14.39 20.88 -11.85
CA ASN A 543 -15.61 21.44 -12.42
C ASN A 543 -15.23 22.26 -13.66
N LYS A 544 -15.37 21.64 -14.84
CA LYS A 544 -15.06 22.16 -16.21
C LYS A 544 -15.65 23.54 -16.58
N THR A 545 -16.28 24.24 -15.65
CA THR A 545 -16.91 25.55 -15.82
C THR A 545 -15.95 26.73 -15.62
N GLU A 546 -14.80 26.53 -14.96
CA GLU A 546 -13.80 27.60 -14.77
C GLU A 546 -12.68 27.54 -15.81
N ALA A 547 -12.37 28.69 -16.44
CA ALA A 547 -11.32 28.79 -17.43
C ALA A 547 -9.93 28.53 -16.81
N ALA A 548 -9.08 27.79 -17.52
CA ALA A 548 -7.68 27.58 -17.14
C ALA A 548 -6.93 28.91 -17.02
N GLY A 549 -6.03 28.99 -16.03
CA GLY A 549 -5.17 30.14 -15.79
C GLY A 549 -3.93 30.16 -16.70
N LEU A 550 -3.49 28.98 -17.17
CA LEU A 550 -2.32 28.83 -18.02
C LEU A 550 -2.69 28.48 -19.48
N PRO A 551 -1.92 28.96 -20.47
CA PRO A 551 -2.00 28.46 -21.84
C PRO A 551 -1.71 26.96 -21.92
N LYS A 552 -2.44 26.23 -22.77
CA LYS A 552 -2.33 24.76 -22.90
C LYS A 552 -0.90 24.28 -23.17
N GLU A 553 -0.16 24.98 -24.03
CA GLU A 553 1.25 24.65 -24.34
C GLU A 553 2.13 24.68 -23.09
N LEU A 554 1.94 25.66 -22.21
CA LEU A 554 2.70 25.74 -20.95
C LEU A 554 2.31 24.62 -19.99
N GLN A 555 1.03 24.24 -19.93
CA GLN A 555 0.57 23.10 -19.12
C GLN A 555 1.24 21.79 -19.56
N GLU A 556 1.32 21.55 -20.86
CA GLU A 556 1.97 20.38 -21.44
C GLU A 556 3.48 20.36 -21.12
N LYS A 557 4.17 21.50 -21.26
CA LYS A 557 5.61 21.59 -20.92
C LYS A 557 5.89 21.37 -19.42
N VAL A 558 5.08 21.95 -18.53
CA VAL A 558 5.20 21.71 -17.07
C VAL A 558 4.93 20.25 -16.74
N THR A 559 3.97 19.61 -17.41
CA THR A 559 3.68 18.18 -17.22
C THR A 559 4.85 17.31 -17.69
N THR A 560 5.46 17.64 -18.83
CA THR A 560 6.66 16.97 -19.33
C THR A 560 7.82 17.13 -18.34
N TRP A 561 8.06 18.33 -17.81
CA TRP A 561 9.09 18.55 -16.79
C TRP A 561 8.85 17.71 -15.53
N ALA A 562 7.61 17.61 -15.05
CA ALA A 562 7.27 16.76 -13.91
C ALA A 562 7.47 15.26 -14.21
N GLN A 563 7.16 14.81 -15.43
CA GLN A 563 7.43 13.44 -15.87
C GLN A 563 8.92 13.15 -15.92
N GLU A 564 9.74 14.06 -16.47
CA GLU A 564 11.20 13.93 -16.47
C GLU A 564 11.78 13.87 -15.06
N LEU A 565 11.28 14.69 -14.13
CA LEU A 565 11.70 14.66 -12.72
C LEU A 565 11.36 13.31 -12.08
N TYR A 566 10.14 12.82 -12.29
CA TYR A 566 9.72 11.51 -11.78
C TYR A 566 10.63 10.39 -12.31
N ASP A 567 10.90 10.37 -13.61
CA ASP A 567 11.75 9.35 -14.23
C ASP A 567 13.19 9.43 -13.73
N LYS A 568 13.73 10.64 -13.51
CA LYS A 568 15.05 10.82 -12.89
C LYS A 568 15.09 10.36 -11.45
N LEU A 569 14.02 10.55 -10.68
CA LEU A 569 13.90 10.00 -9.31
C LEU A 569 13.75 8.47 -9.30
N GLN A 570 13.35 7.84 -10.41
CA GLN A 570 13.36 6.37 -10.57
C GLN A 570 14.66 5.82 -11.18
N SER A 571 15.62 6.68 -11.53
CA SER A 571 16.90 6.25 -12.11
C SER A 571 17.79 5.52 -11.10
N GLY A 572 18.73 4.70 -11.58
CA GLY A 572 19.66 3.97 -10.72
C GLY A 572 20.41 4.87 -9.72
N TYR A 573 20.86 6.06 -10.16
CA TYR A 573 21.49 7.03 -9.26
C TYR A 573 20.57 7.47 -8.11
N ALA A 574 19.32 7.81 -8.41
CA ALA A 574 18.36 8.27 -7.41
C ALA A 574 17.93 7.13 -6.46
N LEU A 575 17.80 5.91 -6.96
CA LEU A 575 17.53 4.73 -6.14
C LEU A 575 18.69 4.44 -5.19
N ASP A 576 19.93 4.49 -5.69
CA ASP A 576 21.14 4.24 -4.90
C ASP A 576 21.45 5.38 -3.92
N THR A 577 21.09 6.63 -4.23
CA THR A 577 21.49 7.81 -3.44
C THR A 577 20.38 8.31 -2.52
N PHE A 578 19.15 8.45 -3.03
CA PHE A 578 18.04 9.03 -2.28
C PHE A 578 17.16 7.96 -1.67
N ARG A 579 16.69 7.00 -2.47
CA ARG A 579 15.78 5.95 -1.98
C ARG A 579 16.44 5.08 -0.94
N SER A 580 17.69 4.66 -1.15
CA SER A 580 18.41 3.78 -0.21
C SER A 580 18.93 4.49 1.05
N SER A 581 18.91 5.84 1.06
CA SER A 581 19.42 6.61 2.20
C SER A 581 18.62 6.33 3.48
N PRO A 582 19.24 6.47 4.67
CA PRO A 582 18.52 6.41 5.92
C PRO A 582 17.98 7.80 6.30
N GLY A 583 17.04 7.84 7.24
CA GLY A 583 16.65 9.09 7.88
C GLY A 583 15.74 9.98 7.04
N LEU A 584 15.82 11.28 7.31
CA LEU A 584 14.91 12.31 6.80
C LEU A 584 14.84 12.34 5.26
N PHE A 585 15.98 12.25 4.58
CA PHE A 585 16.06 12.47 3.14
C PHE A 585 15.32 11.39 2.35
N ALA A 586 15.37 10.15 2.83
CA ALA A 586 14.65 9.04 2.22
C ALA A 586 13.12 9.18 2.34
N LEU A 587 12.63 9.70 3.47
CA LEU A 587 11.22 10.02 3.64
C LEU A 587 10.78 11.18 2.74
N GLN A 588 11.63 12.20 2.60
CA GLN A 588 11.39 13.31 1.67
C GLN A 588 11.40 12.85 0.21
N TYR A 589 12.23 11.88 -0.15
CA TYR A 589 12.22 11.22 -1.44
C TYR A 589 10.88 10.54 -1.70
N ASP A 590 10.41 9.69 -0.79
CA ASP A 590 9.15 8.95 -0.96
C ASP A 590 7.95 9.90 -1.11
N LEU A 591 7.92 11.00 -0.36
CA LEU A 591 6.86 12.01 -0.46
C LEU A 591 6.83 12.71 -1.82
N GLN A 592 8.00 13.02 -2.37
CA GLN A 592 8.10 13.63 -3.70
C GLN A 592 7.70 12.64 -4.80
N VAL A 593 8.12 11.39 -4.70
CA VAL A 593 7.71 10.33 -5.63
C VAL A 593 6.19 10.12 -5.57
N ALA A 594 5.61 10.08 -4.38
CA ALA A 594 4.16 9.97 -4.21
C ALA A 594 3.42 11.18 -4.82
N ALA A 595 3.87 12.41 -4.55
CA ALA A 595 3.23 13.62 -5.09
C ALA A 595 3.30 13.70 -6.63
N LEU A 596 4.45 13.34 -7.21
CA LEU A 596 4.62 13.27 -8.66
C LEU A 596 3.77 12.15 -9.27
N ALA A 597 3.72 10.97 -8.65
CA ALA A 597 2.85 9.88 -9.09
C ALA A 597 1.37 10.28 -9.07
N ALA A 598 0.94 11.03 -8.04
CA ALA A 598 -0.41 11.60 -7.95
C ALA A 598 -0.70 12.63 -9.06
N PHE A 599 0.30 13.39 -9.49
CA PHE A 599 0.14 14.39 -10.55
C PHE A 599 0.12 13.75 -11.94
N LEU A 600 0.97 12.75 -12.17
CA LEU A 600 1.15 12.07 -13.44
C LEU A 600 0.15 10.91 -13.67
N ASN A 601 -0.91 10.83 -12.87
CA ASN A 601 -1.91 9.77 -12.94
C ASN A 601 -1.31 8.34 -12.84
N LYS A 602 -0.40 8.13 -11.89
CA LYS A 602 0.23 6.82 -11.60
C LYS A 602 -0.30 6.28 -10.25
N PRO A 603 -1.58 5.84 -10.16
CA PRO A 603 -2.23 5.48 -8.89
C PRO A 603 -1.55 4.31 -8.16
N ILE A 604 -1.04 3.31 -8.89
CA ILE A 604 -0.34 2.16 -8.31
C ILE A 604 0.93 2.63 -7.61
N ALA A 605 1.77 3.43 -8.29
CA ALA A 605 3.00 3.96 -7.71
C ALA A 605 2.72 4.83 -6.48
N LEU A 606 1.72 5.73 -6.56
CA LEU A 606 1.27 6.54 -5.42
C LEU A 606 0.90 5.66 -4.22
N ARG A 607 0.04 4.67 -4.45
CA ARG A 607 -0.50 3.82 -3.39
C ARG A 607 0.56 2.90 -2.79
N PHE A 608 1.44 2.34 -3.61
CA PHE A 608 2.56 1.53 -3.16
C PHE A 608 3.55 2.35 -2.34
N THR A 609 4.01 3.50 -2.85
CA THR A 609 4.97 4.38 -2.15
C THR A 609 4.42 4.82 -0.79
N LEU A 610 3.17 5.29 -0.72
CA LEU A 610 2.56 5.63 0.57
C LEU A 610 2.36 4.41 1.47
N GLY A 611 1.99 3.26 0.91
CA GLY A 611 1.68 2.05 1.65
C GLY A 611 2.89 1.31 2.23
N THR A 612 4.10 1.70 1.86
CA THR A 612 5.35 1.10 2.34
C THR A 612 6.21 2.04 3.20
N MET A 613 5.93 3.35 3.25
CA MET A 613 6.72 4.34 4.00
C MET A 613 7.03 3.96 5.46
N GLN A 614 6.20 3.14 6.12
CA GLN A 614 6.47 2.63 7.47
C GLN A 614 7.82 1.92 7.60
N GLY A 615 8.31 1.27 6.54
CA GLY A 615 9.62 0.61 6.55
C GLY A 615 10.78 1.54 6.87
N ARG A 616 10.65 2.83 6.55
CA ARG A 616 11.63 3.87 6.90
C ARG A 616 11.93 3.95 8.38
N LEU A 617 10.97 3.61 9.24
CA LEU A 617 11.17 3.61 10.69
C LEU A 617 12.29 2.64 11.13
N MET A 618 12.52 1.56 10.38
CA MET A 618 13.54 0.55 10.68
C MET A 618 14.97 1.10 10.58
N THR A 619 15.21 2.09 9.72
CA THR A 619 16.54 2.72 9.57
C THR A 619 16.63 4.08 10.25
N MET A 620 15.50 4.65 10.68
CA MET A 620 15.43 5.93 11.40
C MET A 620 15.58 5.81 12.90
N LEU A 621 15.21 4.65 13.47
CA LEU A 621 15.16 4.45 14.92
C LEU A 621 16.26 3.49 15.38
N SER A 622 16.81 3.75 16.57
CA SER A 622 17.66 2.78 17.26
C SER A 622 16.83 1.60 17.77
N ARG A 623 17.49 0.55 18.30
CA ARG A 623 16.78 -0.57 18.96
C ARG A 623 15.97 -0.12 20.18
N GLU A 624 16.42 0.95 20.83
CA GLU A 624 15.71 1.63 21.94
C GLU A 624 14.68 2.66 21.42
N GLU A 625 14.37 2.62 20.13
CA GLU A 625 13.32 3.42 19.47
C GLU A 625 13.55 4.93 19.60
N LYS A 626 14.82 5.33 19.65
CA LYS A 626 15.25 6.73 19.62
C LYS A 626 15.60 7.13 18.21
N LEU A 627 15.28 8.37 17.84
CA LEU A 627 15.66 8.93 16.53
C LEU A 627 17.18 8.91 16.36
N LEU A 628 17.64 8.27 15.30
CA LEU A 628 19.03 8.34 14.87
C LEU A 628 19.28 9.68 14.17
N ILE A 629 20.24 10.44 14.68
CA ILE A 629 20.61 11.75 14.16
C ILE A 629 22.00 11.63 13.54
N PRO A 630 22.19 12.02 12.26
CA PRO A 630 23.50 11.97 11.64
C PRO A 630 24.53 12.83 12.38
N THR A 631 25.78 12.36 12.42
CA THR A 631 26.89 13.09 13.04
C THR A 631 27.06 14.47 12.42
N GLY A 632 27.31 15.49 13.25
CA GLY A 632 27.48 16.87 12.80
C GLY A 632 26.18 17.64 12.51
N ILE A 633 25.02 16.99 12.64
CA ILE A 633 23.71 17.64 12.45
C ILE A 633 23.11 18.07 13.80
N ALA A 634 22.61 19.31 13.86
CA ALA A 634 21.94 19.82 15.05
C ALA A 634 20.67 19.02 15.38
N ALA A 635 20.61 18.46 16.59
CA ALA A 635 19.59 17.50 16.96
C ALA A 635 18.15 18.07 16.97
N ARG A 636 17.97 19.29 17.51
CA ARG A 636 16.64 19.91 17.64
C ARG A 636 16.00 20.24 16.28
N PRO A 637 16.68 20.95 15.35
CA PRO A 637 16.14 21.19 14.01
C PRO A 637 15.86 19.90 13.24
N TYR A 638 16.75 18.92 13.31
CA TYR A 638 16.57 17.63 12.62
C TYR A 638 15.33 16.89 13.13
N LYS A 639 15.14 16.83 14.45
CA LYS A 639 13.94 16.24 15.06
C LYS A 639 12.66 16.95 14.62
N LEU A 640 12.64 18.29 14.64
CA LEU A 640 11.46 19.06 14.21
C LEU A 640 11.12 18.83 12.73
N MET A 641 12.13 18.80 11.86
CA MET A 641 11.96 18.50 10.43
C MET A 641 11.43 17.07 10.22
N MET A 642 11.93 16.10 10.99
CA MET A 642 11.44 14.72 10.94
C MET A 642 9.96 14.64 11.38
N LEU A 643 9.59 15.31 12.46
CA LEU A 643 8.19 15.37 12.93
C LEU A 643 7.28 16.05 11.90
N ALA A 644 7.73 17.16 11.29
CA ALA A 644 7.00 17.86 10.24
C ALA A 644 6.77 16.97 9.01
N THR A 645 7.81 16.21 8.61
CA THR A 645 7.77 15.32 7.44
C THR A 645 6.86 14.12 7.70
N TRP A 646 6.92 13.48 8.87
CA TRP A 646 5.98 12.41 9.24
C TRP A 646 4.53 12.90 9.36
N GLY A 647 4.32 14.11 9.90
CA GLY A 647 2.99 14.72 9.92
C GLY A 647 2.44 14.92 8.51
N PHE A 648 3.29 15.31 7.56
CA PHE A 648 2.89 15.42 6.15
C PHE A 648 2.64 14.07 5.48
N ALA A 649 3.48 13.07 5.75
CA ALA A 649 3.26 11.71 5.26
C ALA A 649 1.95 11.12 5.79
N ALA A 650 1.65 11.30 7.08
CA ALA A 650 0.42 10.80 7.69
C ALA A 650 -0.82 11.45 7.09
N ASP A 651 -0.85 12.77 6.90
CA ASP A 651 -1.99 13.45 6.29
C ASP A 651 -2.24 12.97 4.85
N LEU A 652 -1.17 12.78 4.08
CA LEU A 652 -1.25 12.28 2.72
C LEU A 652 -1.74 10.83 2.69
N ALA A 653 -1.19 9.97 3.54
CA ALA A 653 -1.62 8.59 3.67
C ALA A 653 -3.07 8.46 4.15
N GLN A 654 -3.55 9.39 5.00
CA GLN A 654 -4.92 9.40 5.52
C GLN A 654 -5.96 9.54 4.39
N GLN A 655 -5.67 10.35 3.37
CA GLN A 655 -6.56 10.51 2.19
C GLN A 655 -6.81 9.19 1.46
N PHE A 656 -5.90 8.23 1.56
CA PHE A 656 -5.97 6.93 0.90
C PHE A 656 -6.15 5.76 1.88
N GLY A 657 -6.55 6.06 3.12
CA GLY A 657 -6.83 5.08 4.17
C GLY A 657 -5.59 4.33 4.68
N LEU A 658 -4.39 4.91 4.54
CA LEU A 658 -3.12 4.25 4.84
C LEU A 658 -2.45 4.73 6.14
N ALA A 659 -2.85 5.87 6.70
CA ALA A 659 -2.18 6.46 7.87
C ALA A 659 -2.12 5.50 9.09
N ALA A 660 -3.20 4.75 9.33
CA ALA A 660 -3.24 3.77 10.42
C ALA A 660 -2.11 2.72 10.34
N HIS A 661 -1.66 2.36 9.13
CA HIS A 661 -0.57 1.41 8.94
C HIS A 661 0.75 1.94 9.49
N PHE A 662 1.02 3.23 9.36
CA PHE A 662 2.25 3.84 9.90
C PHE A 662 2.31 3.71 11.43
N PHE A 663 1.17 3.97 12.08
CA PHE A 663 1.08 3.96 13.54
C PHE A 663 0.95 2.57 14.14
N ARG A 664 0.54 1.56 13.36
CA ARG A 664 0.45 0.16 13.81
C ARG A 664 1.64 -0.69 13.41
N PHE A 665 2.46 -0.25 12.47
CA PHE A 665 3.66 -0.97 12.05
C PHE A 665 4.62 -1.18 13.22
N ASP A 666 4.94 -2.44 13.47
CA ASP A 666 5.82 -2.87 14.54
C ASP A 666 6.64 -4.08 14.08
N LEU A 667 7.62 -4.45 14.89
CA LEU A 667 8.45 -5.62 14.64
C LEU A 667 8.30 -6.64 15.77
N SER A 668 8.57 -7.90 15.47
CA SER A 668 8.79 -8.91 16.51
C SER A 668 9.95 -8.52 17.43
N ARG A 669 10.02 -9.11 18.64
CA ARG A 669 11.09 -8.81 19.62
C ARG A 669 12.51 -9.05 19.09
N ASN A 670 12.68 -9.97 18.14
CA ASN A 670 13.96 -10.23 17.50
C ASN A 670 14.19 -9.35 16.25
N HIS A 671 13.28 -8.42 15.93
CA HIS A 671 13.30 -7.54 14.77
C HIS A 671 13.34 -8.26 13.42
N ARG A 672 12.88 -9.51 13.37
CA ARG A 672 12.93 -10.35 12.16
C ARG A 672 11.63 -10.36 11.37
N GLU A 673 10.50 -10.14 12.03
CA GLU A 673 9.18 -10.25 11.41
C GLU A 673 8.39 -8.95 11.58
N GLU A 674 7.69 -8.54 10.54
CA GLU A 674 6.70 -7.45 10.60
C GLU A 674 5.45 -7.87 11.39
N ARG A 675 4.93 -6.95 12.21
CA ARG A 675 3.71 -7.12 13.00
C ARG A 675 2.86 -5.85 12.97
N ALA A 676 1.56 -6.04 13.20
CA ALA A 676 0.65 -4.93 13.50
C ALA A 676 0.38 -4.89 15.01
N ASN A 677 0.71 -3.77 15.63
CA ASN A 677 0.41 -3.50 17.04
C ASN A 677 -0.76 -2.52 17.13
N GLU A 678 -1.93 -3.05 17.49
CA GLU A 678 -3.17 -2.29 17.58
C GLU A 678 -3.15 -1.22 18.69
N ASP A 679 -2.31 -1.37 19.71
CA ASP A 679 -2.16 -0.37 20.77
C ASP A 679 -1.22 0.79 20.37
N GLY A 680 -0.28 0.54 19.46
CA GLY A 680 0.65 1.54 18.92
C GLY A 680 2.05 0.99 18.62
N GLY A 681 2.41 0.99 17.34
CA GLY A 681 3.70 0.55 16.79
C GLY A 681 4.84 1.57 16.92
N LEU A 682 5.85 1.45 16.06
CA LEU A 682 7.11 2.21 16.15
C LEU A 682 6.91 3.73 16.02
N LEU A 683 6.15 4.20 15.03
CA LEU A 683 5.88 5.64 14.86
C LEU A 683 5.15 6.21 16.08
N CYS A 684 4.26 5.41 16.67
CA CYS A 684 3.53 5.79 17.87
C CYS A 684 4.46 6.07 19.05
N ARG A 685 5.41 5.16 19.29
CA ARG A 685 6.39 5.28 20.37
C ARG A 685 7.39 6.40 20.09
N PHE A 686 7.80 6.58 18.84
CA PHE A 686 8.59 7.74 18.40
C PHE A 686 7.90 9.07 18.72
N VAL A 687 6.59 9.20 18.40
CA VAL A 687 5.79 10.38 18.76
C VAL A 687 5.77 10.56 20.28
N GLY A 688 5.56 9.47 21.01
CA GLY A 688 5.64 9.45 22.47
C GLY A 688 6.94 10.08 22.96
N HIS A 689 8.10 9.67 22.45
CA HIS A 689 9.41 10.16 22.88
C HIS A 689 9.79 11.55 22.35
N SER A 690 9.19 11.99 21.25
CA SER A 690 9.70 13.15 20.49
C SER A 690 8.79 14.37 20.52
N VAL A 691 7.49 14.19 20.79
CA VAL A 691 6.52 15.28 20.88
C VAL A 691 6.35 15.67 22.35
N PRO A 692 6.55 16.97 22.71
CA PRO A 692 6.23 17.46 24.05
C PRO A 692 4.81 17.06 24.45
N CYS A 693 4.54 16.82 25.74
CA CYS A 693 3.23 16.38 26.24
C CYS A 693 2.79 14.94 25.91
N CYS A 694 3.52 14.22 25.05
CA CYS A 694 3.21 12.84 24.68
C CYS A 694 4.14 11.78 25.32
N HIS A 695 5.07 12.18 26.21
CA HIS A 695 6.14 11.33 26.75
C HIS A 695 5.69 10.06 27.49
N VAL A 696 6.37 8.95 27.18
CA VAL A 696 6.24 7.63 27.79
C VAL A 696 7.21 7.59 28.98
N GLU A 697 6.71 7.84 30.19
CA GLU A 697 7.26 7.52 31.52
C GLU A 697 7.44 8.67 32.52
N ILE A 698 6.85 8.42 33.69
CA ILE A 698 7.30 8.85 35.02
C ILE A 698 8.02 7.63 35.60
N THR A 699 9.34 7.56 35.47
CA THR A 699 10.17 6.53 36.13
C THR A 699 11.12 7.12 37.15
N ASP A 700 10.69 8.18 37.83
CA ASP A 700 11.28 8.52 39.11
C ASP A 700 10.25 9.10 40.07
N LYS A 701 10.30 8.65 41.32
CA LYS A 701 9.55 9.20 42.46
C LYS A 701 10.12 10.57 42.89
N SER A 702 10.52 11.40 41.92
CA SER A 702 10.87 12.80 42.12
C SER A 702 9.75 13.68 41.58
N PHE A 703 9.44 14.74 42.32
CA PHE A 703 8.29 15.63 42.19
C PHE A 703 8.27 16.44 40.86
N HIS A 704 8.05 15.81 39.73
CA HIS A 704 7.88 16.51 38.45
C HIS A 704 6.54 16.18 37.81
N ASP A 705 5.57 17.09 38.01
CA ASP A 705 4.26 17.08 37.36
C ASP A 705 4.43 17.09 35.83
N PRO A 706 4.07 16.01 35.10
CA PRO A 706 4.17 15.94 33.65
C PRO A 706 3.33 17.01 32.95
N GLY A 707 2.22 17.43 33.57
CA GLY A 707 1.41 18.55 33.12
C GLY A 707 2.22 19.84 33.13
N ARG A 708 2.93 20.12 34.22
CA ARG A 708 3.81 21.30 34.32
C ARG A 708 4.95 21.28 33.30
N GLN A 709 5.58 20.12 33.04
CA GLN A 709 6.63 20.01 32.00
C GLN A 709 6.07 20.23 30.59
N CYS A 710 4.90 19.63 30.30
CA CYS A 710 4.17 19.87 29.06
C CYS A 710 3.89 21.37 28.87
N VAL A 711 3.24 22.02 29.85
CA VAL A 711 2.93 23.46 29.81
C VAL A 711 4.19 24.29 29.61
N THR A 712 5.27 24.01 30.34
CA THR A 712 6.54 24.72 30.19
C THR A 712 7.14 24.57 28.78
N ALA A 713 7.04 23.37 28.20
CA ALA A 713 7.54 23.12 26.85
C ALA A 713 6.70 23.84 25.79
N LEU A 714 5.37 23.86 25.95
CA LEU A 714 4.46 24.57 25.04
C LEU A 714 4.64 26.09 25.13
N GLN A 715 4.83 26.65 26.34
CA GLN A 715 5.09 28.09 26.54
C GLN A 715 6.40 28.57 25.89
N ARG A 716 7.36 27.67 25.66
CA ARG A 716 8.64 27.97 25.01
C ARG A 716 8.65 27.66 23.52
N ALA A 717 7.58 27.05 23.00
CA ALA A 717 7.48 26.68 21.60
C ALA A 717 7.03 27.91 20.79
N SER A 718 7.61 28.10 19.61
CA SER A 718 7.03 29.03 18.63
C SER A 718 5.73 28.47 18.06
N GLU A 719 4.90 29.33 17.46
CA GLU A 719 3.66 28.89 16.79
C GLU A 719 3.91 27.81 15.73
N THR A 720 4.99 27.93 14.94
CA THR A 720 5.40 26.89 13.97
C THR A 720 5.74 25.57 14.65
N GLN A 721 6.38 25.60 15.83
CA GLN A 721 6.68 24.37 16.59
C GLN A 721 5.39 23.76 17.14
N LEU A 722 4.49 24.57 17.70
CA LEU A 722 3.17 24.13 18.15
C LEU A 722 2.38 23.51 17.00
N PHE A 723 2.41 24.11 15.82
CA PHE A 723 1.79 23.55 14.61
C PHE A 723 2.33 22.17 14.25
N ILE A 724 3.65 22.00 14.20
CA ILE A 724 4.29 20.71 13.92
C ILE A 724 3.87 19.65 14.97
N TYR A 725 3.92 20.01 16.25
CA TYR A 725 3.60 19.10 17.34
C TYR A 725 2.12 18.70 17.35
N ALA A 726 1.21 19.67 17.30
CA ALA A 726 -0.23 19.43 17.33
C ALA A 726 -0.69 18.60 16.13
N ARG A 727 -0.17 18.89 14.94
CA ARG A 727 -0.50 18.16 13.71
C ARG A 727 -0.17 16.67 13.80
N LEU A 728 1.06 16.31 14.16
CA LEU A 728 1.43 14.90 14.28
C LEU A 728 0.76 14.23 15.50
N ALA A 729 0.55 14.98 16.59
CA ALA A 729 -0.19 14.49 17.75
C ALA A 729 -1.65 14.13 17.39
N ARG A 730 -2.33 14.90 16.53
CA ARG A 730 -3.67 14.57 16.01
C ARG A 730 -3.69 13.21 15.32
N GLN A 731 -2.82 13.03 14.33
CA GLN A 731 -2.70 11.77 13.59
C GLN A 731 -2.38 10.60 14.53
N ALA A 732 -1.48 10.82 15.48
CA ALA A 732 -1.10 9.81 16.46
C ALA A 732 -2.24 9.45 17.42
N VAL A 733 -2.97 10.41 17.98
CA VAL A 733 -4.10 10.16 18.89
C VAL A 733 -5.27 9.47 18.16
N ALA A 734 -5.48 9.79 16.89
CA ALA A 734 -6.47 9.13 16.04
C ALA A 734 -6.14 7.65 15.79
N ASN A 735 -4.86 7.31 15.66
CA ASN A 735 -4.42 5.98 15.24
C ASN A 735 -3.76 5.12 16.35
N CYS A 736 -3.43 5.71 17.49
CA CYS A 736 -2.76 5.05 18.63
C CYS A 736 -3.59 5.09 19.91
N PRO A 737 -4.18 3.95 20.33
CA PRO A 737 -4.76 3.82 21.66
C PRO A 737 -3.80 4.18 22.80
N LEU A 738 -2.50 3.84 22.69
CA LEU A 738 -1.47 4.16 23.69
C LEU A 738 -1.38 5.66 23.99
N LEU A 739 -1.37 6.51 22.95
CA LEU A 739 -1.23 7.96 23.10
C LEU A 739 -2.57 8.64 23.39
N ARG A 740 -3.68 8.13 22.85
CA ARG A 740 -5.03 8.62 23.14
C ARG A 740 -5.38 8.56 24.63
N LYS A 741 -4.93 7.53 25.33
CA LYS A 741 -5.14 7.39 26.79
C LYS A 741 -4.40 8.46 27.61
N ARG A 742 -3.56 9.31 27.00
CA ARG A 742 -2.79 10.35 27.68
C ARG A 742 -3.50 11.70 27.56
N PRO A 743 -4.01 12.29 28.67
CA PRO A 743 -4.75 13.54 28.61
C PRO A 743 -3.93 14.69 28.03
N THR A 744 -2.64 14.81 28.39
CA THR A 744 -1.75 15.87 27.89
C THR A 744 -1.50 15.79 26.38
N CYS A 745 -1.35 14.57 25.84
CA CYS A 745 -1.15 14.36 24.40
C CYS A 745 -2.45 14.61 23.62
N SER A 746 -3.58 14.14 24.15
CA SER A 746 -4.90 14.40 23.57
C SER A 746 -5.27 15.89 23.60
N ALA A 747 -4.90 16.60 24.68
CA ALA A 747 -5.06 18.06 24.75
C ALA A 747 -4.19 18.75 23.69
N LEU A 748 -2.92 18.35 23.53
CA LEU A 748 -2.04 18.88 22.48
C LEU A 748 -2.59 18.63 21.06
N ALA A 749 -3.18 17.46 20.81
CA ALA A 749 -3.83 17.17 19.53
C ALA A 749 -4.98 18.16 19.22
N GLN A 750 -5.67 18.66 20.24
CA GLN A 750 -6.75 19.63 20.09
C GLN A 750 -6.26 21.08 19.97
N VAL A 751 -4.96 21.35 20.17
CA VAL A 751 -4.41 22.71 20.04
C VAL A 751 -4.50 23.16 18.58
N GLN A 752 -5.11 24.34 18.41
CA GLN A 752 -5.14 25.11 17.17
C GLN A 752 -4.12 26.24 17.31
N PRO A 753 -2.97 26.18 16.61
CA PRO A 753 -2.00 27.27 16.58
C PRO A 753 -2.62 28.54 16.00
N ALA A 754 -2.05 29.70 16.33
CA ALA A 754 -2.49 30.96 15.76
C ALA A 754 -2.10 31.01 14.26
N GLU A 755 -3.07 30.75 13.38
CA GLU A 755 -2.81 30.60 11.94
C GLU A 755 -2.22 31.87 11.30
N ASN A 756 -2.60 33.06 11.80
CA ASN A 756 -2.04 34.34 11.37
C ASN A 756 -0.55 34.52 11.72
N ALA A 757 -0.03 33.77 12.70
CA ALA A 757 1.38 33.77 13.06
C ALA A 757 2.23 32.78 12.23
N LEU A 758 1.59 31.90 11.44
CA LEU A 758 2.25 30.89 10.62
C LEU A 758 2.62 31.45 9.24
N THR A 759 3.70 32.23 9.20
CA THR A 759 4.18 32.85 7.95
C THR A 759 4.73 31.82 6.96
N ALA A 760 4.60 32.11 5.67
CA ALA A 760 5.17 31.29 4.59
C ALA A 760 6.69 31.11 4.75
N SER A 761 7.40 32.17 5.17
CA SER A 761 8.85 32.13 5.41
C SER A 761 9.24 31.13 6.51
N GLU A 762 8.55 31.12 7.66
CA GLU A 762 8.84 30.19 8.75
C GLU A 762 8.48 28.75 8.39
N LEU A 763 7.34 28.52 7.75
CA LEU A 763 6.93 27.18 7.28
C LEU A 763 7.92 26.61 6.26
N SER A 764 8.49 27.48 5.41
CA SER A 764 9.49 27.08 4.41
C SER A 764 10.78 26.51 5.00
N ARG A 765 11.14 26.89 6.23
CA ARG A 765 12.30 26.34 6.94
C ARG A 765 12.13 24.88 7.32
N TYR A 766 10.88 24.38 7.33
CA TYR A 766 10.51 23.00 7.62
C TYR A 766 9.96 22.27 6.39
N SER A 767 10.12 22.84 5.19
CA SER A 767 9.55 22.32 3.94
C SER A 767 8.03 22.09 4.02
N LEU A 768 7.33 22.91 4.79
CA LEU A 768 5.88 22.79 5.00
C LEU A 768 5.11 23.73 4.07
N PRO A 769 4.00 23.27 3.46
CA PRO A 769 3.15 24.15 2.64
C PRO A 769 2.67 25.39 3.41
N PRO A 770 2.67 26.59 2.80
CA PRO A 770 2.14 27.81 3.42
C PRO A 770 0.60 27.73 3.54
N TYR A 771 0.00 28.73 4.20
CA TYR A 771 -1.46 28.90 4.31
C TYR A 771 -2.20 27.66 4.87
N PRO A 772 -1.86 27.22 6.10
CA PRO A 772 -2.42 26.00 6.69
C PRO A 772 -3.94 26.02 6.81
N PHE A 773 -4.56 27.20 6.89
CA PHE A 773 -6.01 27.35 6.94
C PHE A 773 -6.76 26.89 5.68
N LEU A 774 -6.05 26.73 4.55
CA LEU A 774 -6.58 26.17 3.29
C LEU A 774 -6.37 24.66 3.20
N ARG A 775 -6.03 24.00 4.31
CA ARG A 775 -5.75 22.58 4.38
C ARG A 775 -6.70 21.96 5.39
N ALA A 776 -7.36 20.86 5.01
CA ALA A 776 -8.18 20.12 5.95
C ALA A 776 -7.31 19.66 7.13
N LEU A 777 -7.73 20.01 8.34
CA LEU A 777 -7.24 19.37 9.55
C LEU A 777 -7.92 18.00 9.64
N THR A 778 -7.39 17.00 8.94
CA THR A 778 -7.91 15.63 9.00
C THR A 778 -7.62 14.95 10.33
#